data_AF-A0A368B9Y4-F1
#
_entry.id   AF-A0A368B9Y4-F1
#
_cell.length_a   1.000
_cell.length_b   1.000
_cell.length_c   1.000
_cell.angle_alpha   90.00
_cell.angle_beta   90.00
_cell.angle_gamma   90.00
#
_symmetry.space_group_name_H-M   'P 1'
#
loop_
_entity.id
_entity.type
_entity.pdbx_description
1 polymer ?
#
loop_
_entity_poly.entity_id
_entity_poly.type
_entity_poly.pdbx_seq_one_letter_code
_entity_poly.pdbx_strand_id
1 'polypeptide(L)'
;MPDWDYPDLPVSRKREKILEAMRSSRVVVVVGETGSGKTTQLPKMALELIRESAKGYPGKRAGRIGCTQPRRLAATSVARRVAEEMREREGGLVGYQVRFAEKVSEQTEIKFMTDGILLAETQRDRLLRQYDTLIIDEAHERSLNIDFLLGYFHGVLERRKDLRLVISSATLDAGRFSEFYRNAPVVEVEGRTYPVEDHFLPGEQEEELRHHVARAVDWISQVDDRGDVLVFLPGEREIRECAKLLEGRFLPDTEILPVYARLSLAQQQQVFQSSERRRIVLATNVAETSLTIPGIVYVIDSGLARISRFNPGRQVQRLQVEQISQASARQRRGRCGRVREGVCLRLYDEFDLEQAPEFTDPEIRRSSLAGVVLRMKALRLGDVRQFPFLDPPSPRAVSEGFRTLEEVGALESRQGELTEVGKQLARLPLDPRLGRMLLEARERKVLGEVLIVVAGLSVMDVRERPPEKESKADEMHAAFEDPESDFVSLLNIWHALREFRKDHRRWHRNQLRRFCERKFFSMRRIMEWDQVARELGRLVKEQYGKGPKPLPEERREWGDFTEIHKSILAGMPRQIGFWDKEKRAYHGTGNRDFAVFPGSGLFGKKRPEWVLGFDLVETSRLWARKVAAILPEWVEEVAPQLCRSRYHSPAWDEQQGAVYGVETVQCGGLTLIPERRVHFGRVDPKSAHEVFVRDAILGDGIHAQCRYKDQLALVRAEVERAEHKLRRVGGLWSDEGAFDFFFERIPVEVSTAKGFHQWRLVDRNEERLMIRLSDVVWEEIAEELSLFPDAVECEGNSYRVIYRSALEAPDDGVTFEIGIDELSAFPGYLVSWGVPGIFEERVDLLMRSLSKWQRQACFPIADALAEFLALWQGWEPQCHLCAALAEFLSERSGHEIKEEDFNSERLPAQLRPKIRVYGDEGEELGLDEDVGPIRDSLAAILRGRKEEAANLQWEMTGGEIWSFGEVPFEDVSHLSEGAWSPDPVYPALVDEGTSVGMRAFIEREEAEESHRAGCVRLFLLEQCDHVDFVRRKLPLGPAFRLHAASLFPEGGLEEALIRCAADGALGKMPRSGEDFSKSSLAAKERLFDAAQRLCNGLEQAVESYHRVSEWMEAHRQDRHLGEVVQDLDEEISWLWREGFVWKAGFTRLSRYYRYFHGIEERLSRLESQPLVRDEEKRNRVLPLWERWIARWTECPEAVRLWEVGWMLEELRLAQFAPSQPREMRVSEKRIEKVLEELK
;
A
#
# COMPACT_ATOMS: atom_id res chain seq x y z
N MET A 1 63.72 32.86 55.35
CA MET A 1 63.52 31.41 55.45
C MET A 1 62.01 31.17 55.49
N PRO A 2 61.51 30.01 55.05
CA PRO A 2 60.10 29.67 55.28
C PRO A 2 59.80 29.65 56.79
N ASP A 3 58.58 30.03 57.19
CA ASP A 3 58.14 30.08 58.59
C ASP A 3 57.69 28.70 59.13
N TRP A 4 58.04 27.61 58.46
CA TRP A 4 57.66 26.24 58.79
C TRP A 4 58.84 25.27 58.62
N ASP A 5 58.83 24.19 59.42
CA ASP A 5 59.85 23.12 59.38
C ASP A 5 59.45 21.96 58.45
N TYR A 6 60.44 21.30 57.86
CA TYR A 6 60.24 20.05 57.12
C TYR A 6 60.41 18.84 58.05
N PRO A 7 59.44 17.92 58.13
CA PRO A 7 59.59 16.68 58.91
C PRO A 7 60.67 15.77 58.29
N ASP A 8 61.32 14.92 59.10
CA ASP A 8 62.34 13.94 58.66
C ASP A 8 61.71 12.78 57.85
N LEU A 9 61.23 13.12 56.65
CA LEU A 9 60.72 12.20 55.65
C LEU A 9 61.74 12.02 54.53
N PRO A 10 61.73 10.89 53.81
CA PRO A 10 62.66 10.65 52.71
C PRO A 10 62.72 11.76 51.66
N VAL A 11 61.57 12.33 51.29
CA VAL A 11 61.53 13.45 50.33
C VAL A 11 62.18 14.72 50.88
N SER A 12 62.05 14.98 52.19
CA SER A 12 62.64 16.16 52.83
C SER A 12 64.17 16.13 52.81
N ARG A 13 64.77 14.93 52.91
CA ARG A 13 66.23 14.74 52.82
C ARG A 13 66.77 15.05 51.42
N LYS A 14 65.92 14.96 50.39
CA LYS A 14 66.25 15.30 49.00
C LYS A 14 65.80 16.72 48.62
N ARG A 15 65.34 17.55 49.58
CA ARG A 15 64.83 18.92 49.34
C ARG A 15 65.73 19.74 48.44
N GLU A 16 67.02 19.84 48.75
CA GLU A 16 67.96 20.67 47.96
C GLU A 16 68.09 20.16 46.52
N LYS A 17 68.18 18.84 46.32
CA LYS A 17 68.24 18.22 44.98
C LYS A 17 66.95 18.48 44.17
N ILE A 18 65.79 18.43 44.83
CA ILE A 18 64.50 18.72 44.20
C ILE A 18 64.40 20.21 43.82
N LEU A 19 64.76 21.11 44.74
CA LEU A 19 64.77 22.56 44.48
C LEU A 19 65.74 22.91 43.34
N GLU A 20 66.93 22.30 43.30
CA GLU A 20 67.89 22.47 42.21
C GLU A 20 67.35 21.97 40.87
N ALA A 21 66.65 20.82 40.84
CA ALA A 21 65.97 20.34 39.65
C ALA A 21 64.85 21.31 39.19
N MET A 22 64.06 21.87 40.12
CA MET A 22 63.01 22.86 39.82
C MET A 22 63.56 24.22 39.38
N ARG A 23 64.81 24.55 39.73
CA ARG A 23 65.53 25.75 39.27
C ARG A 23 66.09 25.56 37.86
N SER A 24 66.68 24.39 37.59
CA SER A 24 67.37 24.08 36.33
C SER A 24 66.45 23.62 35.21
N SER A 25 65.27 23.08 35.53
CA SER A 25 64.29 22.61 34.56
C SER A 25 62.89 23.11 34.86
N ARG A 26 62.10 23.32 33.80
CA ARG A 26 60.67 23.67 33.91
C ARG A 26 59.79 22.46 34.19
N VAL A 27 60.24 21.27 33.81
CA VAL A 27 59.54 20.01 34.10
C VAL A 27 60.45 19.16 34.98
N VAL A 28 59.94 18.65 36.09
CA VAL A 28 60.68 17.75 36.99
C VAL A 28 59.81 16.55 37.30
N VAL A 29 60.38 15.36 37.19
CA VAL A 29 59.72 14.12 37.60
C VAL A 29 60.29 13.72 38.97
N VAL A 30 59.42 13.54 39.97
CA VAL A 30 59.82 13.10 41.31
C VAL A 30 59.21 11.73 41.57
N VAL A 31 60.07 10.74 41.80
CA VAL A 31 59.66 9.35 42.01
C VAL A 31 60.01 8.91 43.42
N GLY A 32 59.09 8.23 44.08
CA GLY A 32 59.33 7.61 45.37
C GLY A 32 58.09 6.90 45.87
N GLU A 33 58.24 5.91 46.73
CA GLU A 33 57.12 5.07 47.17
C GLU A 33 56.01 5.84 47.90
N THR A 34 54.82 5.25 48.03
CA THR A 34 53.76 5.83 48.86
C THR A 34 54.20 5.92 50.33
N GLY A 35 54.00 7.07 50.96
CA GLY A 35 54.48 7.34 52.33
C GLY A 35 55.84 8.05 52.43
N SER A 36 56.56 8.24 51.32
CA SER A 36 57.83 9.02 51.27
C SER A 36 57.67 10.52 51.55
N GLY A 37 56.44 11.04 51.55
CA GLY A 37 56.10 12.44 51.84
C GLY A 37 55.91 13.36 50.62
N LYS A 38 56.04 12.86 49.38
CA LYS A 38 55.98 13.69 48.15
C LYS A 38 54.80 14.67 48.14
N THR A 39 53.60 14.15 48.30
CA THR A 39 52.33 14.88 48.25
C THR A 39 52.23 16.03 49.25
N THR A 40 52.80 15.87 50.46
CA THR A 40 52.75 16.89 51.50
C THR A 40 53.90 17.89 51.42
N GLN A 41 55.08 17.48 50.94
CA GLN A 41 56.29 18.30 50.97
C GLN A 41 56.58 19.05 49.66
N LEU A 42 56.27 18.48 48.48
CA LEU A 42 56.53 19.12 47.18
C LEU A 42 55.83 20.50 47.03
N PRO A 43 54.58 20.69 47.46
CA PRO A 43 53.93 22.00 47.39
C PRO A 43 54.62 23.07 48.26
N LYS A 44 55.16 22.66 49.41
CA LYS A 44 55.93 23.54 50.30
C LYS A 44 57.26 23.95 49.67
N MET A 45 57.95 23.02 49.01
CA MET A 45 59.19 23.30 48.27
C MET A 45 58.94 24.23 47.07
N ALA A 46 57.85 24.03 46.33
CA ALA A 46 57.45 24.92 45.25
C ALA A 46 57.14 26.34 45.76
N LEU A 47 56.46 26.46 46.91
CA LEU A 47 56.19 27.76 47.55
C LEU A 47 57.47 28.47 47.98
N GLU A 48 58.40 27.71 48.56
CA GLU A 48 59.71 28.21 48.95
C GLU A 48 60.45 28.80 47.75
N LEU A 49 60.51 28.08 46.63
CA LEU A 49 61.16 28.53 45.40
C LEU A 49 60.53 29.81 44.83
N ILE A 50 59.19 29.90 44.85
CA ILE A 50 58.45 31.07 44.38
C ILE A 50 58.76 32.29 45.26
N ARG A 51 58.77 32.11 46.59
CA ARG A 51 59.08 33.19 47.55
C ARG A 51 60.55 33.62 47.49
N GLU A 52 61.47 32.71 47.23
CA GLU A 52 62.88 33.04 46.94
C GLU A 52 62.98 33.93 45.69
N SER A 53 62.31 33.54 44.61
CA SER A 53 62.33 34.26 43.34
C SER A 53 61.66 35.64 43.41
N ALA A 54 60.65 35.81 44.26
CA ALA A 54 59.91 37.06 44.43
C ALA A 54 60.67 38.17 45.18
N LYS A 55 61.68 37.82 45.99
CA LYS A 55 62.49 38.81 46.75
C LYS A 55 63.26 39.80 45.87
N GLY A 56 63.43 39.52 44.57
CA GLY A 56 64.09 40.40 43.61
C GLY A 56 63.19 41.42 42.89
N TYR A 57 61.85 41.35 43.05
CA TYR A 57 60.89 42.21 42.33
C TYR A 57 59.71 42.63 43.23
N PRO A 58 59.87 43.66 44.08
CA PRO A 58 58.79 44.12 44.96
C PRO A 58 57.60 44.65 44.14
N GLY A 59 56.42 44.05 44.34
CA GLY A 59 55.16 44.44 43.69
C GLY A 59 54.55 43.41 42.72
N LYS A 60 55.29 42.36 42.32
CA LYS A 60 54.76 41.28 41.46
C LYS A 60 54.14 40.18 42.33
N ARG A 61 52.81 40.11 42.38
CA ARG A 61 52.09 39.01 43.08
C ARG A 61 52.37 37.70 42.34
N ALA A 62 53.06 36.77 42.99
CA ALA A 62 53.40 35.48 42.38
C ALA A 62 52.14 34.63 42.15
N GLY A 63 52.16 33.76 41.13
CA GLY A 63 51.09 32.80 40.88
C GLY A 63 50.99 31.75 41.99
N ARG A 64 49.85 31.07 42.09
CA ARG A 64 49.60 30.01 43.08
C ARG A 64 50.32 28.71 42.69
N ILE A 65 50.45 27.81 43.66
CA ILE A 65 50.82 26.42 43.43
C ILE A 65 49.55 25.59 43.37
N GLY A 66 49.32 24.93 42.24
CA GLY A 66 48.24 23.97 42.09
C GLY A 66 48.78 22.56 42.26
N CYS A 67 48.20 21.76 43.15
CA CYS A 67 48.53 20.34 43.28
C CYS A 67 47.29 19.50 42.97
N THR A 68 47.36 18.70 41.91
CA THR A 68 46.26 17.80 41.55
C THR A 68 46.37 16.47 42.27
N GLN A 69 45.21 15.89 42.56
CA GLN A 69 45.05 14.57 43.15
C GLN A 69 43.95 13.83 42.38
N PRO A 70 44.09 12.53 42.09
CA PRO A 70 43.07 11.79 41.36
C PRO A 70 41.76 11.65 42.16
N ARG A 71 41.85 11.65 43.50
CA ARG A 71 40.71 11.37 44.38
C ARG A 71 40.34 12.57 45.24
N ARG A 72 39.03 12.80 45.37
CA ARG A 72 38.45 13.87 46.20
C ARG A 72 38.91 13.80 47.65
N LEU A 73 38.88 12.61 48.24
CA LEU A 73 39.26 12.43 49.65
C LEU A 73 40.73 12.79 49.88
N ALA A 74 41.63 12.36 48.98
CA ALA A 74 43.06 12.67 49.03
C ALA A 74 43.31 14.18 48.96
N ALA A 75 42.69 14.89 48.00
CA ALA A 75 42.81 16.34 47.90
C ALA A 75 42.41 17.05 49.19
N THR A 76 41.28 16.65 49.80
CA THR A 76 40.80 17.26 51.05
C THR A 76 41.67 16.90 52.26
N SER A 77 42.09 15.65 52.41
CA SER A 77 42.88 15.19 53.56
C SER A 77 44.30 15.75 53.52
N VAL A 78 44.91 15.81 52.34
CA VAL A 78 46.25 16.36 52.14
C VAL A 78 46.25 17.87 52.39
N ALA A 79 45.26 18.61 51.87
CA ALA A 79 45.16 20.04 52.11
C ALA A 79 45.09 20.35 53.61
N ARG A 80 44.26 19.60 54.34
CA ARG A 80 44.17 19.71 55.80
C ARG A 80 45.50 19.38 56.48
N ARG A 81 46.16 18.28 56.09
CA ARG A 81 47.43 17.86 56.67
C ARG A 81 48.54 18.89 56.44
N VAL A 82 48.64 19.46 55.23
CA VAL A 82 49.64 20.49 54.90
C VAL A 82 49.35 21.79 55.62
N ALA A 83 48.07 22.18 55.76
CA ALA A 83 47.70 23.32 56.59
C ALA A 83 48.12 23.11 58.06
N GLU A 84 47.87 21.93 58.63
CA GLU A 84 48.30 21.56 59.99
C GLU A 84 49.84 21.61 60.13
N GLU A 85 50.60 21.06 59.17
CA GLU A 85 52.07 21.10 59.16
C GLU A 85 52.63 22.53 59.05
N MET A 86 51.95 23.42 58.33
CA MET A 86 52.33 24.82 58.17
C MET A 86 51.78 25.73 59.27
N ARG A 87 51.06 25.17 60.26
CA ARG A 87 50.38 25.92 61.34
C ARG A 87 49.39 26.98 60.82
N GLU A 88 48.73 26.66 59.71
CA GLU A 88 47.78 27.53 59.02
C GLU A 88 46.34 27.01 59.13
N ARG A 89 45.37 27.91 58.98
CA ARG A 89 43.96 27.50 58.91
C ARG A 89 43.61 27.06 57.50
N GLU A 90 42.97 25.89 57.38
CA GLU A 90 42.41 25.41 56.10
C GLU A 90 41.49 26.46 55.45
N GLY A 91 41.76 26.81 54.20
CA GLY A 91 41.09 27.87 53.43
C GLY A 91 41.79 29.23 53.45
N GLY A 92 42.80 29.41 54.31
CA GLY A 92 43.74 30.54 54.30
C GLY A 92 44.83 30.32 53.26
N LEU A 93 46.09 30.21 53.71
CA LEU A 93 47.27 29.97 52.85
C LEU A 93 47.16 28.67 52.03
N VAL A 94 46.64 27.61 52.67
CA VAL A 94 46.42 26.30 52.06
C VAL A 94 44.92 26.05 51.92
N GLY A 95 44.46 25.80 50.71
CA GLY A 95 43.06 25.55 50.39
C GLY A 95 42.88 24.35 49.49
N TYR A 96 41.63 23.96 49.25
CA TYR A 96 41.30 22.92 48.30
C TYR A 96 40.08 23.25 47.44
N GLN A 97 40.04 22.69 46.23
CA GLN A 97 38.86 22.69 45.38
C GLN A 97 38.67 21.32 44.73
N VAL A 98 37.54 20.69 45.01
CA VAL A 98 37.15 19.42 44.43
C VAL A 98 35.80 19.59 43.75
N ARG A 99 35.38 18.63 42.92
CA ARG A 99 34.01 18.63 42.40
C ARG A 99 33.07 18.79 43.59
N PHE A 100 32.18 19.79 43.52
CA PHE A 100 31.13 20.00 44.52
C PHE A 100 31.59 20.52 45.90
N ALA A 101 32.87 20.88 46.09
CA ALA A 101 33.27 21.58 47.32
C ALA A 101 34.51 22.45 47.10
N GLU A 102 34.48 23.67 47.63
CA GLU A 102 35.56 24.63 47.52
C GLU A 102 35.82 25.30 48.87
N LYS A 103 37.10 25.38 49.23
CA LYS A 103 37.59 26.10 50.41
C LYS A 103 38.88 26.81 50.04
N VAL A 104 38.72 27.86 49.24
CA VAL A 104 39.79 28.70 48.68
C VAL A 104 39.42 30.16 48.93
N SER A 105 40.42 31.00 49.18
CA SER A 105 40.27 32.45 49.34
C SER A 105 41.29 33.20 48.47
N GLU A 106 41.29 34.54 48.50
CA GLU A 106 42.34 35.33 47.85
C GLU A 106 43.73 35.12 48.45
N GLN A 107 43.81 34.67 49.72
CA GLN A 107 45.04 34.39 50.45
C GLN A 107 45.65 33.01 50.11
N THR A 108 44.90 32.14 49.43
CA THR A 108 45.35 30.80 49.12
C THR A 108 46.48 30.83 48.09
N GLU A 109 47.67 30.40 48.51
CA GLU A 109 48.86 30.25 47.68
C GLU A 109 49.09 28.78 47.28
N ILE A 110 48.71 27.82 48.13
CA ILE A 110 48.72 26.39 47.81
C ILE A 110 47.29 25.89 47.68
N LYS A 111 46.92 25.46 46.46
CA LYS A 111 45.60 24.93 46.14
C LYS A 111 45.70 23.46 45.77
N PHE A 112 45.18 22.59 46.64
CA PHE A 112 44.96 21.19 46.29
C PHE A 112 43.67 21.05 45.51
N MET A 113 43.65 20.25 44.46
CA MET A 113 42.45 20.05 43.67
C MET A 113 42.38 18.66 43.06
N THR A 114 41.20 18.26 42.60
CA THR A 114 41.12 17.07 41.74
C THR A 114 41.57 17.40 40.32
N ASP A 115 42.12 16.44 39.57
CA ASP A 115 42.53 16.62 38.17
C ASP A 115 41.41 17.22 37.32
N GLY A 116 40.17 16.77 37.55
CA GLY A 116 38.98 17.28 36.86
C GLY A 116 38.67 18.76 37.12
N ILE A 117 39.08 19.32 38.26
CA ILE A 117 38.93 20.75 38.56
C ILE A 117 39.96 21.56 37.77
N LEU A 118 41.23 21.15 37.77
CA LEU A 118 42.25 21.80 36.95
C LEU A 118 41.86 21.79 35.47
N LEU A 119 41.36 20.65 34.99
CA LEU A 119 40.85 20.51 33.64
C LEU A 119 39.66 21.44 33.35
N ALA A 120 38.73 21.61 34.29
CA ALA A 120 37.63 22.56 34.13
C ALA A 120 38.10 24.02 34.05
N GLU A 121 39.16 24.39 34.79
CA GLU A 121 39.73 25.74 34.73
C GLU A 121 40.34 26.07 33.37
N THR A 122 40.84 25.08 32.62
CA THR A 122 41.37 25.29 31.26
C THR A 122 40.34 25.88 30.29
N GLN A 123 39.05 25.68 30.54
CA GLN A 123 37.95 26.24 29.73
C GLN A 123 37.82 27.76 29.91
N ARG A 124 38.07 28.25 31.14
CA ARG A 124 38.01 29.68 31.45
C ARG A 124 39.33 30.38 31.13
N ASP A 125 40.45 29.73 31.46
CA ASP A 125 41.78 30.23 31.20
C ASP A 125 42.68 29.14 30.60
N ARG A 126 42.81 29.18 29.27
CA ARG A 126 43.59 28.22 28.48
C ARG A 126 45.09 28.25 28.75
N LEU A 127 45.59 29.26 29.45
CA LEU A 127 47.01 29.32 29.82
C LEU A 127 47.23 29.15 31.32
N LEU A 128 46.16 28.96 32.11
CA LEU A 128 46.23 28.72 33.56
C LEU A 128 47.13 29.75 34.27
N ARG A 129 46.92 31.03 33.98
CA ARG A 129 47.72 32.18 34.42
C ARG A 129 47.71 32.41 35.93
N GLN A 130 46.71 31.88 36.63
CA GLN A 130 46.67 31.93 38.09
C GLN A 130 47.76 31.08 38.76
N TYR A 131 48.39 30.14 38.04
CA TYR A 131 49.41 29.25 38.59
C TYR A 131 50.81 29.60 38.08
N ASP A 132 51.76 29.56 39.01
CA ASP A 132 53.21 29.60 38.76
C ASP A 132 53.77 28.17 38.62
N THR A 133 53.35 27.29 39.52
CA THR A 133 53.79 25.89 39.56
C THR A 133 52.57 24.97 39.63
N LEU A 134 52.54 23.95 38.78
CA LEU A 134 51.55 22.89 38.79
C LEU A 134 52.22 21.57 39.14
N ILE A 135 51.64 20.85 40.09
CA ILE A 135 52.09 19.55 40.56
C ILE A 135 51.01 18.53 40.17
N ILE A 136 51.32 17.64 39.24
CA ILE A 136 50.47 16.49 38.89
C ILE A 136 50.94 15.33 39.75
N ASP A 137 50.22 15.10 40.85
CA ASP A 137 50.56 14.04 41.80
C ASP A 137 49.88 12.72 41.43
N GLU A 138 50.43 11.63 41.94
CA GLU A 138 49.93 10.27 41.69
C GLU A 138 49.79 9.95 40.17
N ALA A 139 50.71 10.46 39.34
CA ALA A 139 50.65 10.32 37.88
C ALA A 139 50.62 8.85 37.40
N HIS A 140 51.10 7.92 38.23
CA HIS A 140 51.03 6.48 38.00
C HIS A 140 49.61 5.90 38.01
N GLU A 141 48.59 6.59 38.54
CA GLU A 141 47.20 6.13 38.41
C GLU A 141 46.71 6.20 36.96
N ARG A 142 47.39 6.96 36.08
CA ARG A 142 47.11 7.06 34.63
C ARG A 142 45.62 7.24 34.31
N SER A 143 44.97 8.12 35.07
CA SER A 143 43.56 8.47 34.89
C SER A 143 43.36 9.23 33.59
N LEU A 144 42.14 9.21 33.06
CA LEU A 144 41.79 9.89 31.81
C LEU A 144 42.11 11.40 31.86
N ASN A 145 41.88 12.03 33.02
CA ASN A 145 42.14 13.46 33.22
C ASN A 145 43.65 13.74 33.32
N ILE A 146 44.42 12.88 33.98
CA ILE A 146 45.88 13.02 34.10
C ILE A 146 46.51 12.95 32.71
N ASP A 147 46.22 11.91 31.94
CA ASP A 147 46.79 11.71 30.59
C ASP A 147 46.43 12.89 29.66
N PHE A 148 45.20 13.40 29.77
CA PHE A 148 44.80 14.61 29.04
C PHE A 148 45.62 15.84 29.46
N LEU A 149 45.75 16.09 30.76
CA LEU A 149 46.48 17.24 31.29
C LEU A 149 47.95 17.18 30.90
N LEU A 150 48.57 16.00 30.95
CA LEU A 150 49.96 15.82 30.52
C LEU A 150 50.14 16.23 29.05
N GLY A 151 49.29 15.73 28.15
CA GLY A 151 49.33 16.16 26.75
C GLY A 151 49.03 17.66 26.56
N TYR A 152 48.09 18.20 27.34
CA TYR A 152 47.74 19.62 27.31
C TYR A 152 48.93 20.51 27.70
N PHE A 153 49.70 20.10 28.72
CA PHE A 153 50.87 20.85 29.16
C PHE A 153 52.00 20.85 28.14
N HIS A 154 52.05 19.90 27.19
CA HIS A 154 53.01 19.98 26.08
C HIS A 154 52.85 21.30 25.32
N GLY A 155 51.61 21.66 24.96
CA GLY A 155 51.31 22.93 24.28
C GLY A 155 51.35 24.16 25.19
N VAL A 156 50.94 24.03 26.45
CA VAL A 156 50.99 25.17 27.40
C VAL A 156 52.43 25.57 27.70
N LEU A 157 53.32 24.61 27.95
CA LEU A 157 54.75 24.86 28.25
C LEU A 157 55.48 25.46 27.04
N GLU A 158 54.99 25.28 25.81
CA GLU A 158 55.54 26.00 24.67
C GLU A 158 55.25 27.50 24.73
N ARG A 159 54.07 27.89 25.23
CA ARG A 159 53.58 29.28 25.31
C ARG A 159 53.90 29.98 26.64
N ARG A 160 53.90 29.25 27.76
CA ARG A 160 54.23 29.73 29.11
C ARG A 160 55.65 29.28 29.47
N LYS A 161 56.64 30.13 29.23
CA LYS A 161 58.04 29.85 29.61
C LYS A 161 58.29 29.95 31.11
N ASP A 162 57.40 30.63 31.82
CA ASP A 162 57.41 30.86 33.27
C ASP A 162 56.77 29.73 34.08
N LEU A 163 55.84 28.96 33.52
CA LEU A 163 55.15 27.88 34.22
C LEU A 163 56.10 26.70 34.51
N ARG A 164 56.09 26.23 35.77
CA ARG A 164 56.75 24.98 36.18
C ARG A 164 55.75 23.84 36.32
N LEU A 165 56.17 22.65 35.91
CA LEU A 165 55.40 21.41 36.02
C LEU A 165 56.19 20.37 36.82
N VAL A 166 55.60 19.85 37.89
CA VAL A 166 56.18 18.76 38.68
C VAL A 166 55.29 17.54 38.54
N ILE A 167 55.85 16.42 38.13
CA ILE A 167 55.13 15.16 37.96
C ILE A 167 55.59 14.23 39.07
N SER A 168 54.69 13.86 39.97
CA SER A 168 54.99 12.98 41.09
C SER A 168 54.40 11.60 40.86
N SER A 169 55.23 10.56 41.00
CA SER A 169 54.87 9.15 40.74
C SER A 169 55.37 8.23 41.86
N ALA A 170 54.64 7.14 42.11
CA ALA A 170 55.05 6.09 43.05
C ALA A 170 55.82 4.94 42.40
N THR A 171 55.78 4.83 41.07
CA THR A 171 56.38 3.74 40.29
C THR A 171 57.50 4.26 39.38
N LEU A 172 58.37 3.35 38.98
CA LEU A 172 59.49 3.57 38.06
C LEU A 172 59.07 3.85 36.59
N ASP A 173 57.80 4.21 36.33
CA ASP A 173 57.35 4.77 35.04
C ASP A 173 57.90 6.19 34.76
N ALA A 174 58.88 6.61 35.58
CA ALA A 174 59.59 7.88 35.51
C ALA A 174 60.25 8.12 34.14
N GLY A 175 60.79 7.05 33.55
CA GLY A 175 61.45 7.10 32.25
C GLY A 175 60.50 7.59 31.16
N ARG A 176 59.29 7.03 31.09
CA ARG A 176 58.29 7.43 30.08
C ARG A 176 57.85 8.87 30.26
N PHE A 177 57.63 9.34 31.49
CA PHE A 177 57.31 10.75 31.75
C PHE A 177 58.48 11.69 31.39
N SER A 178 59.71 11.28 31.70
CA SER A 178 60.93 12.03 31.37
C SER A 178 61.08 12.17 29.85
N GLU A 179 61.04 11.06 29.12
CA GLU A 179 61.11 11.00 27.65
C GLU A 179 60.03 11.87 27.00
N PHE A 180 58.78 11.74 27.47
CA PHE A 180 57.64 12.50 26.97
C PHE A 180 57.81 14.03 27.10
N TYR A 181 58.55 14.49 28.11
CA TYR A 181 58.92 15.91 28.30
C TYR A 181 60.38 16.22 27.97
N ARG A 182 60.93 15.59 26.93
CA ARG A 182 62.27 15.88 26.38
C ARG A 182 63.38 15.61 27.40
N ASN A 183 63.34 14.44 28.04
CA ASN A 183 64.28 13.96 29.06
C ASN A 183 64.33 14.87 30.29
N ALA A 184 63.15 15.22 30.82
CA ALA A 184 63.04 16.01 32.04
C ALA A 184 63.77 15.33 33.23
N PRO A 185 64.46 16.08 34.11
CA PRO A 185 65.20 15.51 35.23
C PRO A 185 64.31 14.67 36.14
N VAL A 186 64.78 13.47 36.47
CA VAL A 186 64.14 12.55 37.40
C VAL A 186 64.88 12.62 38.74
N VAL A 187 64.15 12.87 39.82
CA VAL A 187 64.67 12.83 41.18
C VAL A 187 64.03 11.66 41.93
N GLU A 188 64.83 10.64 42.22
CA GLU A 188 64.42 9.47 42.99
C GLU A 188 64.57 9.70 44.50
N VAL A 189 63.52 9.30 45.22
CA VAL A 189 63.37 9.38 46.67
C VAL A 189 63.21 7.96 47.18
N GLU A 190 64.30 7.39 47.67
CA GLU A 190 64.33 6.06 48.28
C GLU A 190 63.42 6.00 49.52
N GLY A 191 62.59 4.96 49.61
CA GLY A 191 61.68 4.74 50.74
C GLY A 191 62.41 4.28 52.01
N ARG A 192 61.67 4.22 53.13
CA ARG A 192 62.06 3.45 54.33
C ARG A 192 61.31 2.11 54.27
N THR A 193 61.83 1.15 53.52
CA THR A 193 61.23 -0.20 53.42
C THR A 193 62.19 -1.24 53.98
N TYR A 194 61.69 -2.05 54.89
CA TYR A 194 62.32 -3.29 55.33
C TYR A 194 62.19 -4.35 54.20
N PRO A 195 63.08 -5.36 54.15
CA PRO A 195 62.97 -6.46 53.20
C PRO A 195 61.60 -7.14 53.23
N VAL A 196 61.09 -7.51 52.06
CA VAL A 196 59.86 -8.29 51.89
C VAL A 196 60.18 -9.55 51.09
N GLU A 197 59.87 -10.72 51.66
CA GLU A 197 60.03 -12.02 51.02
C GLU A 197 58.75 -12.40 50.26
N ASP A 198 58.89 -12.90 49.03
CA ASP A 198 57.78 -13.34 48.19
C ASP A 198 57.67 -14.87 48.25
N HIS A 199 56.47 -15.39 48.52
CA HIS A 199 56.17 -16.82 48.44
C HIS A 199 55.03 -17.05 47.46
N PHE A 200 55.15 -18.06 46.60
CA PHE A 200 54.11 -18.45 45.65
C PHE A 200 53.35 -19.68 46.18
N LEU A 201 52.04 -19.56 46.24
CA LEU A 201 51.13 -20.60 46.70
C LEU A 201 50.01 -20.75 45.65
N PRO A 202 50.26 -21.39 44.50
CA PRO A 202 49.25 -21.57 43.46
C PRO A 202 48.03 -22.35 43.98
N GLY A 203 46.90 -22.16 43.31
CA GLY A 203 45.64 -22.81 43.66
C GLY A 203 45.65 -24.30 43.33
N GLU A 204 44.92 -25.10 44.10
CA GLU A 204 44.64 -26.49 43.75
C GLU A 204 43.58 -26.56 42.63
N GLN A 205 43.49 -27.69 41.93
CA GLN A 205 42.55 -27.85 40.81
C GLN A 205 41.10 -27.69 41.32
N GLU A 206 40.33 -26.78 40.69
CA GLU A 206 38.95 -26.42 41.09
C GLU A 206 38.81 -25.77 42.48
N GLU A 207 39.90 -25.31 43.11
CA GLU A 207 39.84 -24.61 44.40
C GLU A 207 39.16 -23.23 44.26
N GLU A 208 38.09 -23.01 45.01
CA GLU A 208 37.46 -21.68 45.08
C GLU A 208 38.36 -20.68 45.81
N LEU A 209 38.43 -19.43 45.32
CA LEU A 209 39.27 -18.35 45.86
C LEU A 209 39.16 -18.17 47.39
N ARG A 210 37.96 -18.32 47.96
CA ARG A 210 37.76 -18.21 49.42
C ARG A 210 38.51 -19.28 50.22
N HIS A 211 38.58 -20.52 49.71
CA HIS A 211 39.30 -21.61 50.35
C HIS A 211 40.81 -21.41 50.20
N HIS A 212 41.24 -20.94 49.03
CA HIS A 212 42.64 -20.60 48.76
C HIS A 212 43.17 -19.50 49.69
N VAL A 213 42.37 -18.44 49.90
CA VAL A 213 42.67 -17.38 50.88
C VAL A 213 42.74 -17.93 52.30
N ALA A 214 41.84 -18.83 52.67
CA ALA A 214 41.85 -19.42 54.01
C ALA A 214 43.09 -20.29 54.25
N ARG A 215 43.50 -21.09 53.26
CA ARG A 215 44.76 -21.87 53.26
C ARG A 215 45.99 -20.97 53.37
N ALA A 216 45.97 -19.83 52.69
CA ALA A 216 47.01 -18.81 52.78
C ALA A 216 47.09 -18.14 54.17
N VAL A 217 45.93 -17.87 54.79
CA VAL A 217 45.87 -17.36 56.18
C VAL A 217 46.39 -18.40 57.17
N ASP A 218 46.08 -19.69 56.98
CA ASP A 218 46.62 -20.76 57.82
C ASP A 218 48.14 -20.83 57.71
N TRP A 219 48.68 -20.76 56.48
CA TRP A 219 50.12 -20.75 56.24
C TRP A 219 50.81 -19.60 56.98
N ILE A 220 50.28 -18.38 56.87
CA ILE A 220 50.82 -17.22 57.60
C ILE A 220 50.72 -17.44 59.11
N SER A 221 49.63 -18.03 59.60
CA SER A 221 49.42 -18.23 61.04
C SER A 221 50.36 -19.29 61.63
N GLN A 222 50.95 -20.16 60.81
CA GLN A 222 52.04 -21.05 61.22
C GLN A 222 53.39 -20.31 61.34
N VAL A 223 53.55 -19.21 60.62
CA VAL A 223 54.76 -18.35 60.65
C VAL A 223 54.67 -17.30 61.75
N ASP A 224 53.54 -16.60 61.84
CA ASP A 224 53.23 -15.55 62.83
C ASP A 224 51.71 -15.39 63.00
N ASP A 225 51.22 -15.71 64.20
CA ASP A 225 49.81 -15.67 64.57
C ASP A 225 49.36 -14.31 65.14
N ARG A 226 50.25 -13.32 65.24
CA ARG A 226 49.97 -11.95 65.76
C ARG A 226 50.08 -10.86 64.72
N GLY A 227 50.85 -11.05 63.64
CA GLY A 227 51.06 -10.03 62.63
C GLY A 227 49.82 -9.74 61.77
N ASP A 228 49.55 -8.46 61.54
CA ASP A 228 48.42 -8.02 60.71
C ASP A 228 48.62 -8.41 59.23
N VAL A 229 47.54 -8.87 58.61
CA VAL A 229 47.48 -9.38 57.24
C VAL A 229 46.61 -8.49 56.38
N LEU A 230 47.06 -8.15 55.18
CA LEU A 230 46.27 -7.49 54.14
C LEU A 230 46.05 -8.45 52.97
N VAL A 231 44.80 -8.76 52.66
CA VAL A 231 44.42 -9.65 51.57
C VAL A 231 43.82 -8.85 50.42
N PHE A 232 44.37 -8.97 49.21
CA PHE A 232 43.83 -8.35 48.01
C PHE A 232 42.88 -9.28 47.28
N LEU A 233 41.64 -8.84 47.05
CA LEU A 233 40.57 -9.58 46.39
C LEU A 233 39.93 -8.78 45.25
N PRO A 234 39.37 -9.44 44.21
CA PRO A 234 38.88 -8.75 43.01
C PRO A 234 37.57 -7.96 43.23
N GLY A 235 36.79 -8.25 44.28
CA GLY A 235 35.48 -7.60 44.47
C GLY A 235 34.82 -7.79 45.84
N GLU A 236 33.69 -7.10 46.02
CA GLU A 236 32.90 -7.12 47.27
C GLU A 236 32.36 -8.51 47.60
N ARG A 237 31.91 -9.26 46.59
CA ARG A 237 31.35 -10.60 46.79
C ARG A 237 32.41 -11.53 47.39
N GLU A 238 33.58 -11.55 46.78
CA GLU A 238 34.70 -12.38 47.17
C GLU A 238 35.19 -12.00 48.58
N ILE A 239 35.24 -10.70 48.90
CA ILE A 239 35.56 -10.21 50.25
C ILE A 239 34.57 -10.75 51.28
N ARG A 240 33.26 -10.68 51.03
CA ARG A 240 32.25 -11.16 51.99
C ARG A 240 32.30 -12.68 52.15
N GLU A 241 32.49 -13.42 51.06
CA GLU A 241 32.62 -14.88 51.09
C GLU A 241 33.86 -15.31 51.89
N CYS A 242 35.00 -14.64 51.71
CA CYS A 242 36.21 -14.86 52.50
C CYS A 242 36.01 -14.46 53.96
N ALA A 243 35.40 -13.31 54.23
CA ALA A 243 35.16 -12.83 55.59
C ALA A 243 34.32 -13.82 56.38
N LYS A 244 33.19 -14.26 55.81
CA LYS A 244 32.29 -15.24 56.44
C LYS A 244 32.99 -16.57 56.72
N LEU A 245 33.83 -17.04 55.79
CA LEU A 245 34.60 -18.27 55.97
C LEU A 245 35.65 -18.13 57.09
N LEU A 246 36.40 -17.02 57.13
CA LEU A 246 37.42 -16.77 58.15
C LEU A 246 36.82 -16.52 59.54
N GLU A 247 35.69 -15.80 59.63
CA GLU A 247 34.93 -15.63 60.87
C GLU A 247 34.47 -16.98 61.43
N GLY A 248 34.02 -17.89 60.57
CA GLY A 248 33.62 -19.26 60.94
C GLY A 248 34.77 -20.16 61.42
N ARG A 249 36.03 -19.75 61.24
CA ARG A 249 37.21 -20.49 61.72
C ARG A 249 37.62 -20.13 63.16
N PHE A 250 37.03 -19.09 63.76
CA PHE A 250 37.28 -18.68 65.14
C PHE A 250 38.77 -18.53 65.50
N LEU A 251 39.53 -17.82 64.67
CA LEU A 251 40.96 -17.57 64.90
C LEU A 251 41.19 -16.81 66.24
N PRO A 252 42.19 -17.21 67.06
CA PRO A 252 42.45 -16.56 68.36
C PRO A 252 42.83 -15.10 68.18
N ASP A 253 42.31 -14.22 69.05
CA ASP A 253 42.66 -12.79 69.14
C ASP A 253 42.75 -12.06 67.78
N THR A 254 41.89 -12.44 66.82
CA THR A 254 41.92 -11.96 65.43
C THR A 254 40.62 -11.26 65.03
N GLU A 255 40.74 -10.10 64.39
CA GLU A 255 39.65 -9.32 63.82
C GLU A 255 39.67 -9.38 62.30
N ILE A 256 38.53 -9.75 61.68
CA ILE A 256 38.37 -9.77 60.22
C ILE A 256 37.72 -8.45 59.78
N LEU A 257 38.42 -7.68 58.95
CA LEU A 257 38.01 -6.33 58.56
C LEU A 257 37.84 -6.22 57.03
N PRO A 258 36.61 -6.20 56.49
CA PRO A 258 36.40 -6.01 55.06
C PRO A 258 36.60 -4.54 54.65
N VAL A 259 37.24 -4.29 53.49
CA VAL A 259 37.59 -2.97 52.97
C VAL A 259 37.34 -2.85 51.46
N TYR A 260 36.22 -2.22 51.08
CA TYR A 260 35.90 -1.95 49.68
C TYR A 260 35.22 -0.59 49.51
N ALA A 261 35.15 -0.10 48.27
CA ALA A 261 34.75 1.29 47.97
C ALA A 261 33.36 1.69 48.51
N ARG A 262 32.44 0.74 48.68
CA ARG A 262 31.05 0.98 49.15
C ARG A 262 30.89 1.14 50.66
N LEU A 263 31.92 0.88 51.48
CA LEU A 263 31.82 0.99 52.93
C LEU A 263 31.59 2.43 53.42
N SER A 264 31.03 2.57 54.63
CA SER A 264 30.87 3.87 55.27
C SER A 264 32.22 4.46 55.70
N LEU A 265 32.30 5.79 55.85
CA LEU A 265 33.53 6.46 56.29
C LEU A 265 33.98 5.95 57.67
N ALA A 266 33.05 5.64 58.57
CA ALA A 266 33.35 5.12 59.90
C ALA A 266 33.99 3.71 59.81
N GLN A 267 33.45 2.84 58.96
CA GLN A 267 34.01 1.50 58.72
C GLN A 267 35.39 1.56 58.04
N GLN A 268 35.57 2.48 57.09
CA GLN A 268 36.89 2.72 56.49
C GLN A 268 37.89 3.30 57.51
N GLN A 269 37.43 4.16 58.42
CA GLN A 269 38.24 4.72 59.49
C GLN A 269 38.67 3.68 60.53
N GLN A 270 37.84 2.67 60.78
CA GLN A 270 38.15 1.58 61.72
C GLN A 270 39.45 0.85 61.35
N VAL A 271 39.75 0.72 60.06
CA VAL A 271 40.97 0.09 59.54
C VAL A 271 42.24 0.87 59.92
N PHE A 272 42.13 2.18 60.18
CA PHE A 272 43.26 3.02 60.58
C PHE A 272 43.46 3.10 62.09
N GLN A 273 42.51 2.60 62.89
CA GLN A 273 42.65 2.56 64.34
C GLN A 273 43.62 1.44 64.73
N SER A 274 44.54 1.71 65.65
CA SER A 274 45.42 0.71 66.25
C SER A 274 44.57 -0.27 67.08
N SER A 275 44.74 -1.57 66.84
CA SER A 275 44.12 -2.64 67.62
C SER A 275 45.20 -3.43 68.37
N GLU A 276 44.88 -3.95 69.55
CA GLU A 276 45.74 -4.90 70.27
C GLU A 276 45.58 -6.35 69.78
N ARG A 277 44.53 -6.60 68.97
CA ARG A 277 44.25 -7.88 68.30
C ARG A 277 44.87 -7.89 66.91
N ARG A 278 45.22 -9.08 66.42
CA ARG A 278 45.65 -9.29 65.04
C ARG A 278 44.53 -8.90 64.09
N ARG A 279 44.83 -8.19 63.01
CA ARG A 279 43.85 -7.77 62.01
C ARG A 279 44.10 -8.49 60.68
N ILE A 280 43.07 -9.10 60.13
CA ILE A 280 43.06 -9.59 58.75
C ILE A 280 42.14 -8.69 57.93
N VAL A 281 42.76 -7.83 57.13
CA VAL A 281 42.08 -6.83 56.33
C VAL A 281 41.84 -7.38 54.92
N LEU A 282 40.58 -7.57 54.54
CA LEU A 282 40.18 -8.11 53.23
C LEU A 282 39.81 -6.95 52.31
N ALA A 283 40.67 -6.59 51.35
CA ALA A 283 40.55 -5.35 50.58
C ALA A 283 40.52 -5.55 49.06
N THR A 284 39.87 -4.63 48.34
CA THR A 284 40.11 -4.46 46.89
C THR A 284 41.38 -3.63 46.66
N ASN A 285 41.68 -3.32 45.40
CA ASN A 285 42.70 -2.33 44.99
C ASN A 285 42.56 -0.93 45.63
N VAL A 286 41.53 -0.66 46.46
CA VAL A 286 41.44 0.57 47.25
C VAL A 286 42.62 0.71 48.23
N ALA A 287 43.15 -0.41 48.73
CA ALA A 287 44.32 -0.44 49.62
C ALA A 287 45.66 -0.42 48.85
N GLU A 288 45.63 -0.59 47.51
CA GLU A 288 46.83 -0.71 46.68
C GLU A 288 47.54 0.61 46.43
N THR A 289 46.82 1.74 46.39
CA THR A 289 47.39 3.08 46.16
C THR A 289 47.01 4.07 47.26
N SER A 290 45.71 4.29 47.45
CA SER A 290 45.20 5.46 48.19
C SER A 290 44.98 5.29 49.69
N LEU A 291 45.15 4.09 50.22
CA LEU A 291 45.04 3.82 51.65
C LEU A 291 46.38 3.30 52.17
N THR A 292 46.89 3.91 53.24
CA THR A 292 48.02 3.34 53.99
C THR A 292 47.49 2.80 55.31
N ILE A 293 47.35 1.48 55.40
CA ILE A 293 46.89 0.81 56.61
C ILE A 293 48.09 0.63 57.53
N PRO A 294 48.08 1.20 58.76
CA PRO A 294 49.18 1.04 59.70
C PRO A 294 49.22 -0.41 60.21
N GLY A 295 50.42 -0.92 60.50
CA GLY A 295 50.61 -2.21 61.18
C GLY A 295 50.70 -3.45 60.29
N ILE A 296 50.43 -3.35 58.98
CA ILE A 296 50.49 -4.50 58.06
C ILE A 296 51.90 -5.08 57.98
N VAL A 297 52.01 -6.37 58.30
CA VAL A 297 53.26 -7.17 58.22
C VAL A 297 53.19 -8.17 57.07
N TYR A 298 52.00 -8.70 56.79
CA TYR A 298 51.79 -9.73 55.78
C TYR A 298 50.83 -9.27 54.69
N VAL A 299 51.11 -9.66 53.45
CA VAL A 299 50.21 -9.45 52.31
C VAL A 299 49.84 -10.81 51.71
N ILE A 300 48.56 -11.02 51.43
CA ILE A 300 48.07 -12.11 50.57
C ILE A 300 47.56 -11.46 49.28
N ASP A 301 48.14 -11.81 48.15
CA ASP A 301 47.75 -11.27 46.84
C ASP A 301 47.04 -12.34 46.00
N SER A 302 45.75 -12.15 45.73
CA SER A 302 45.00 -13.05 44.85
C SER A 302 45.48 -13.02 43.39
N GLY A 303 46.27 -12.01 42.98
CA GLY A 303 46.67 -11.83 41.59
C GLY A 303 45.56 -11.32 40.68
N LEU A 304 44.36 -11.11 41.22
CA LEU A 304 43.19 -10.73 40.45
C LEU A 304 42.75 -9.29 40.77
N ALA A 305 42.17 -8.64 39.77
CA ALA A 305 41.47 -7.37 39.93
C ALA A 305 40.26 -7.29 39.00
N ARG A 306 39.19 -6.63 39.46
CA ARG A 306 38.04 -6.32 38.60
C ARG A 306 38.27 -4.98 37.90
N ILE A 307 38.44 -5.03 36.58
CA ILE A 307 38.74 -3.87 35.73
C ILE A 307 37.53 -3.57 34.85
N SER A 308 37.20 -2.27 34.75
CA SER A 308 36.20 -1.78 33.79
C SER A 308 36.85 -1.55 32.43
N ARG A 309 36.30 -2.19 31.39
CA ARG A 309 36.68 -1.98 29.98
C ARG A 309 35.48 -1.56 29.15
N PHE A 310 35.63 -0.49 28.39
CA PHE A 310 34.66 -0.05 27.39
C PHE A 310 34.95 -0.73 26.05
N ASN A 311 33.95 -1.34 25.44
CA ASN A 311 34.02 -1.87 24.08
C ASN A 311 33.47 -0.82 23.10
N PRO A 312 34.32 -0.16 22.28
CA PRO A 312 33.86 0.89 21.36
C PRO A 312 32.89 0.37 20.30
N GLY A 313 33.07 -0.87 19.81
CA GLY A 313 32.24 -1.41 18.74
C GLY A 313 30.79 -1.65 19.15
N ARG A 314 30.56 -2.00 20.43
CA ARG A 314 29.22 -2.25 20.96
C ARG A 314 28.69 -1.10 21.83
N GLN A 315 29.50 -0.08 22.12
CA GLN A 315 29.23 0.96 23.12
C GLN A 315 28.85 0.39 24.51
N VAL A 316 29.47 -0.72 24.90
CA VAL A 316 29.12 -1.48 26.12
C VAL A 316 30.26 -1.41 27.12
N GLN A 317 29.90 -1.25 28.39
CA GLN A 317 30.84 -1.38 29.51
C GLN A 317 30.86 -2.83 29.99
N ARG A 318 32.05 -3.41 30.10
CA ARG A 318 32.31 -4.74 30.66
C ARG A 318 33.09 -4.61 31.96
N LEU A 319 32.69 -5.37 32.98
CA LEU A 319 33.43 -5.53 34.21
C LEU A 319 34.04 -6.94 34.21
N GLN A 320 35.33 -7.03 33.95
CA GLN A 320 36.05 -8.29 33.85
C GLN A 320 36.97 -8.47 35.06
N VAL A 321 37.03 -9.69 35.58
CA VAL A 321 38.08 -10.09 36.52
C VAL A 321 39.25 -10.58 35.68
N GLU A 322 40.41 -9.96 35.85
CA GLU A 322 41.62 -10.20 35.07
C GLU A 322 42.82 -10.32 36.01
N GLN A 323 43.91 -10.92 35.52
CA GLN A 323 45.20 -10.93 36.21
C GLN A 323 45.73 -9.48 36.34
N ILE A 324 46.37 -9.17 37.47
CA ILE A 324 47.01 -7.88 37.70
C ILE A 324 48.32 -7.74 36.91
N SER A 325 48.75 -6.50 36.68
CA SER A 325 50.06 -6.23 36.13
C SER A 325 51.19 -6.45 37.15
N GLN A 326 52.41 -6.63 36.66
CA GLN A 326 53.60 -6.72 37.51
C GLN A 326 53.76 -5.47 38.39
N ALA A 327 53.48 -4.28 37.86
CA ALA A 327 53.53 -3.04 38.63
C ALA A 327 52.50 -3.03 39.78
N SER A 328 51.26 -3.48 39.54
CA SER A 328 50.26 -3.63 40.61
C SER A 328 50.70 -4.66 41.65
N ALA A 329 51.29 -5.78 41.23
CA ALA A 329 51.81 -6.79 42.14
C ALA A 329 52.95 -6.24 43.03
N ARG A 330 53.88 -5.46 42.44
CA ARG A 330 54.93 -4.74 43.18
C ARG A 330 54.35 -3.74 44.19
N GLN A 331 53.27 -3.02 43.82
CA GLN A 331 52.59 -2.09 44.73
C GLN A 331 51.88 -2.80 45.88
N ARG A 332 51.22 -3.94 45.63
CA ARG A 332 50.59 -4.78 46.66
C ARG A 332 51.63 -5.34 47.62
N ARG A 333 52.75 -5.86 47.11
CA ARG A 333 53.93 -6.28 47.89
C ARG A 333 54.45 -5.14 48.78
N GLY A 334 54.55 -3.91 48.27
CA GLY A 334 54.98 -2.73 49.04
C GLY A 334 54.01 -2.23 50.13
N ARG A 335 52.91 -2.97 50.40
CA ARG A 335 51.99 -2.69 51.51
C ARG A 335 52.41 -3.36 52.81
N CYS A 336 53.25 -4.39 52.77
CA CYS A 336 54.05 -4.82 53.91
C CYS A 336 55.48 -4.24 53.82
N GLY A 337 56.34 -4.54 54.80
CA GLY A 337 57.72 -4.03 54.83
C GLY A 337 57.87 -2.59 55.31
N ARG A 338 56.81 -1.96 55.85
CA ARG A 338 56.86 -0.56 56.34
C ARG A 338 57.20 -0.42 57.81
N VAL A 339 56.85 -1.42 58.61
CA VAL A 339 57.02 -1.41 60.08
C VAL A 339 58.21 -2.27 60.48
N ARG A 340 58.33 -3.47 59.88
CA ARG A 340 59.41 -4.45 60.01
C ARG A 340 59.45 -5.32 58.75
N GLU A 341 60.36 -6.29 58.70
CA GLU A 341 60.40 -7.35 57.68
C GLU A 341 59.02 -8.01 57.51
N GLY A 342 58.62 -8.25 56.26
CA GLY A 342 57.28 -8.75 55.94
C GLY A 342 57.30 -9.84 54.87
N VAL A 343 56.17 -10.53 54.71
CA VAL A 343 56.00 -11.58 53.68
C VAL A 343 54.83 -11.23 52.77
N CYS A 344 55.02 -11.42 51.46
CA CYS A 344 53.98 -11.31 50.43
C CYS A 344 53.70 -12.69 49.84
N LEU A 345 52.56 -13.27 50.19
CA LEU A 345 52.10 -14.57 49.70
C LEU A 345 51.21 -14.38 48.45
N ARG A 346 51.63 -14.93 47.32
CA ARG A 346 50.96 -14.80 46.02
C ARG A 346 50.17 -16.05 45.70
N LEU A 347 48.88 -15.90 45.45
CA LEU A 347 47.94 -17.01 45.21
C LEU A 347 47.91 -17.44 43.74
N TYR A 348 49.03 -17.31 43.05
CA TYR A 348 49.25 -17.61 41.65
C TYR A 348 50.71 -18.06 41.50
N ASP A 349 51.08 -18.66 40.37
CA ASP A 349 52.45 -19.09 40.15
C ASP A 349 53.36 -17.94 39.67
N GLU A 350 54.67 -18.17 39.77
CA GLU A 350 55.68 -17.19 39.37
C GLU A 350 55.67 -16.96 37.85
N PHE A 351 55.37 -18.00 37.06
CA PHE A 351 55.30 -17.90 35.61
C PHE A 351 54.13 -17.01 35.16
N ASP A 352 52.96 -17.10 35.80
CA ASP A 352 51.81 -16.22 35.58
C ASP A 352 52.15 -14.74 35.84
N LEU A 353 52.98 -14.45 36.85
CA LEU A 353 53.45 -13.09 37.12
C LEU A 353 54.42 -12.60 36.04
N GLU A 354 55.34 -13.44 35.59
CA GLU A 354 56.31 -13.11 34.54
C GLU A 354 55.63 -12.84 33.20
N GLN A 355 54.57 -13.60 32.87
CA GLN A 355 53.78 -13.41 31.66
C GLN A 355 52.78 -12.24 31.77
N ALA A 356 52.50 -11.75 32.99
CA ALA A 356 51.62 -10.61 33.17
C ALA A 356 52.23 -9.34 32.54
N PRO A 357 51.38 -8.44 31.99
CA PRO A 357 51.87 -7.18 31.44
C PRO A 357 52.55 -6.35 32.53
N GLU A 358 53.60 -5.62 32.15
CA GLU A 358 54.36 -4.86 33.13
C GLU A 358 53.52 -3.76 33.80
N PHE A 359 52.64 -3.10 33.04
CA PHE A 359 51.74 -2.06 33.53
C PHE A 359 50.28 -2.34 33.14
N THR A 360 49.36 -1.93 33.99
CA THR A 360 47.92 -1.94 33.68
C THR A 360 47.61 -0.90 32.60
N ASP A 361 46.75 -1.24 31.64
CA ASP A 361 46.32 -0.29 30.61
C ASP A 361 45.80 1.03 31.21
N PRO A 362 46.25 2.20 30.71
CA PRO A 362 45.79 3.49 31.19
C PRO A 362 44.30 3.69 30.88
N GLU A 363 43.61 4.50 31.69
CA GLU A 363 42.16 4.66 31.58
C GLU A 363 41.72 5.16 30.19
N ILE A 364 42.55 5.97 29.52
CA ILE A 364 42.32 6.47 28.17
C ILE A 364 42.16 5.37 27.12
N ARG A 365 42.72 4.17 27.34
CA ARG A 365 42.58 3.03 26.42
C ARG A 365 41.36 2.15 26.71
N ARG A 366 40.69 2.36 27.85
CA ARG A 366 39.62 1.46 28.34
C ARG A 366 38.33 2.17 28.75
N SER A 367 38.22 3.48 28.56
CA SER A 367 37.02 4.28 28.85
C SER A 367 36.46 4.98 27.60
N SER A 368 35.22 5.48 27.68
CA SER A 368 34.62 6.30 26.63
C SER A 368 35.35 7.63 26.47
N LEU A 369 35.61 8.03 25.22
CA LEU A 369 36.37 9.25 24.90
C LEU A 369 35.49 10.44 24.52
N ALA A 370 34.15 10.30 24.48
CA ALA A 370 33.26 11.36 24.04
C ALA A 370 33.47 12.67 24.84
N GLY A 371 33.61 12.57 26.16
CA GLY A 371 33.88 13.73 27.02
C GLY A 371 35.27 14.36 26.81
N VAL A 372 36.27 13.58 26.39
CA VAL A 372 37.61 14.09 26.04
C VAL A 372 37.57 14.80 24.69
N VAL A 373 37.00 14.15 23.68
CA VAL A 373 36.85 14.71 22.33
C VAL A 373 36.10 16.05 22.38
N LEU A 374 35.00 16.13 23.14
CA LEU A 374 34.22 17.35 23.33
C LEU A 374 35.08 18.49 23.89
N ARG A 375 35.88 18.19 24.92
CA ARG A 375 36.78 19.18 25.53
C ARG A 375 37.88 19.61 24.57
N MET A 376 38.46 18.69 23.79
CA MET A 376 39.49 19.00 22.81
C MET A 376 38.99 19.94 21.72
N LYS A 377 37.79 19.66 21.20
CA LYS A 377 37.12 20.52 20.22
C LYS A 377 36.81 21.90 20.82
N ALA A 378 36.27 21.95 22.05
CA ALA A 378 35.98 23.22 22.72
C ALA A 378 37.25 24.06 22.98
N LEU A 379 38.34 23.40 23.35
CA LEU A 379 39.65 24.00 23.55
C LEU A 379 40.46 24.14 22.24
N ARG A 380 39.90 23.84 21.07
CA ARG A 380 40.57 23.90 19.75
C ARG A 380 41.99 23.33 19.76
N LEU A 381 42.14 22.11 20.28
CA LEU A 381 43.44 21.42 20.45
C LEU A 381 43.86 20.58 19.24
N GLY A 382 43.17 20.72 18.11
CA GLY A 382 43.44 19.94 16.90
C GLY A 382 42.83 18.54 16.93
N ASP A 383 43.34 17.66 16.08
CA ASP A 383 42.90 16.27 15.97
C ASP A 383 43.37 15.46 17.19
N VAL A 384 42.45 14.69 17.78
CA VAL A 384 42.72 13.78 18.90
C VAL A 384 43.82 12.78 18.57
N ARG A 385 43.95 12.36 17.31
CA ARG A 385 44.97 11.42 16.84
C ARG A 385 46.38 12.02 16.80
N GLN A 386 46.48 13.35 16.74
CA GLN A 386 47.75 14.09 16.71
C GLN A 386 48.10 14.69 18.07
N PHE A 387 47.16 14.68 19.02
CA PHE A 387 47.38 15.20 20.34
C PHE A 387 48.41 14.34 21.09
N PRO A 388 49.36 14.95 21.81
CA PRO A 388 50.46 14.23 22.45
C PRO A 388 49.95 13.52 23.70
N PHE A 389 49.32 12.35 23.54
CA PHE A 389 49.03 11.45 24.67
C PHE A 389 50.27 10.60 24.97
N LEU A 390 50.53 10.35 26.26
CA LEU A 390 51.59 9.43 26.68
C LEU A 390 51.33 8.00 26.15
N ASP A 391 50.06 7.58 26.20
CA ASP A 391 49.57 6.39 25.56
C ASP A 391 48.35 6.75 24.71
N PRO A 392 48.47 6.82 23.36
CA PRO A 392 47.35 7.22 22.53
C PRO A 392 46.20 6.21 22.61
N PRO A 393 44.95 6.69 22.55
CA PRO A 393 43.77 5.83 22.45
C PRO A 393 43.73 5.11 21.10
N SER A 394 43.02 3.97 21.05
CA SER A 394 42.81 3.27 19.78
C SER A 394 41.96 4.11 18.80
N PRO A 395 42.20 4.00 17.47
CA PRO A 395 41.40 4.71 16.47
C PRO A 395 39.90 4.42 16.58
N ARG A 396 39.53 3.17 16.92
CA ARG A 396 38.13 2.76 17.13
C ARG A 396 37.48 3.50 18.30
N ALA A 397 38.18 3.67 19.42
CA ALA A 397 37.67 4.42 20.56
C ALA A 397 37.49 5.91 20.24
N VAL A 398 38.39 6.50 19.44
CA VAL A 398 38.29 7.89 18.99
C VAL A 398 37.09 8.07 18.06
N SER A 399 36.93 7.23 17.04
CA SER A 399 35.78 7.28 16.13
C SER A 399 34.45 7.11 16.87
N GLU A 400 34.41 6.25 17.88
CA GLU A 400 33.23 6.08 18.72
C GLU A 400 32.94 7.30 19.60
N GLY A 401 33.98 7.97 20.13
CA GLY A 401 33.83 9.25 20.82
C GLY A 401 33.20 10.33 19.93
N PHE A 402 33.66 10.46 18.68
CA PHE A 402 33.05 11.36 17.70
C PHE A 402 31.61 10.99 17.37
N ARG A 403 31.33 9.69 17.18
CA ARG A 403 29.98 9.20 16.91
C ARG A 403 29.03 9.50 18.08
N THR A 404 29.43 9.26 19.32
CA THR A 404 28.61 9.59 20.49
C THR A 404 28.29 11.10 20.54
N LEU A 405 29.22 11.97 20.14
CA LEU A 405 28.98 13.42 20.07
C LEU A 405 28.05 13.82 18.94
N GLU A 406 28.14 13.18 17.78
CA GLU A 406 27.17 13.29 16.68
C GLU A 406 25.77 12.83 17.12
N GLU A 407 25.69 11.70 17.85
CA GLU A 407 24.44 11.14 18.38
C GLU A 407 23.71 12.13 19.30
N VAL A 408 24.42 12.76 20.25
CA VAL A 408 23.83 13.75 21.16
C VAL A 408 23.68 15.14 20.53
N GLY A 409 23.99 15.29 19.23
CA GLY A 409 23.88 16.55 18.50
C GLY A 409 24.93 17.61 18.88
N ALA A 410 26.05 17.20 19.50
CA ALA A 410 27.15 18.09 19.87
C ALA A 410 28.07 18.45 18.68
N LEU A 411 28.04 17.65 17.61
CA LEU A 411 28.77 17.85 16.36
C LEU A 411 27.82 17.74 15.17
N GLU A 412 28.05 18.54 14.13
CA GLU A 412 27.27 18.48 12.86
C GLU A 412 27.52 17.17 12.10
N SER A 413 28.76 16.69 12.16
CA SER A 413 29.20 15.41 11.61
C SER A 413 30.44 14.96 12.37
N ARG A 414 30.89 13.73 12.14
CA ARG A 414 32.10 13.18 12.80
C ARG A 414 33.37 14.01 12.60
N GLN A 415 33.46 14.78 11.51
CA GLN A 415 34.59 15.66 11.22
C GLN A 415 34.26 17.14 11.44
N GLY A 416 33.00 17.46 11.71
CA GLY A 416 32.49 18.83 11.82
C GLY A 416 32.96 19.57 13.08
N GLU A 417 32.48 20.80 13.18
CA GLU A 417 32.70 21.68 14.33
C GLU A 417 31.62 21.47 15.40
N LEU A 418 31.85 22.06 16.58
CA LEU A 418 30.85 22.03 17.65
C LEU A 418 29.61 22.82 17.27
N THR A 419 28.45 22.18 17.38
CA THR A 419 27.13 22.83 17.31
C THR A 419 26.93 23.77 18.51
N GLU A 420 25.86 24.56 18.52
CA GLU A 420 25.47 25.34 19.71
C GLU A 420 25.21 24.43 20.92
N VAL A 421 24.62 23.25 20.71
CA VAL A 421 24.46 22.23 21.74
C VAL A 421 25.83 21.77 22.25
N GLY A 422 26.77 21.45 21.36
CA GLY A 422 28.13 21.06 21.72
C GLY A 422 28.87 22.12 22.54
N LYS A 423 28.75 23.40 22.17
CA LYS A 423 29.32 24.53 22.91
C LYS A 423 28.72 24.66 24.31
N GLN A 424 27.41 24.46 24.46
CA GLN A 424 26.75 24.47 25.76
C GLN A 424 27.17 23.28 26.63
N LEU A 425 27.26 22.07 26.05
CA LEU A 425 27.70 20.86 26.75
C LEU A 425 29.12 20.96 27.27
N ALA A 426 30.05 21.55 26.50
CA ALA A 426 31.44 21.71 26.90
C ALA A 426 31.64 22.57 28.17
N ARG A 427 30.65 23.39 28.54
CA ARG A 427 30.65 24.21 29.77
C ARG A 427 30.18 23.43 31.00
N LEU A 428 29.60 22.26 30.82
CA LEU A 428 29.14 21.40 31.91
C LEU A 428 30.20 20.35 32.26
N PRO A 429 30.56 20.17 33.54
CA PRO A 429 31.47 19.12 33.99
C PRO A 429 30.71 17.80 34.13
N LEU A 430 30.11 17.34 33.03
CA LEU A 430 29.31 16.13 32.93
C LEU A 430 29.71 15.30 31.72
N ASP A 431 29.33 14.03 31.73
CA ASP A 431 29.32 13.24 30.50
C ASP A 431 28.42 13.94 29.46
N PRO A 432 28.82 14.02 28.18
CA PRO A 432 28.05 14.72 27.15
C PRO A 432 26.59 14.26 27.07
N ARG A 433 26.35 12.98 27.32
CA ARG A 433 25.00 12.40 27.28
C ARG A 433 24.13 12.91 28.42
N LEU A 434 24.65 12.91 29.65
CA LEU A 434 23.95 13.46 30.82
C LEU A 434 23.73 14.97 30.70
N GLY A 435 24.72 15.70 30.17
CA GLY A 435 24.58 17.12 29.87
C GLY A 435 23.47 17.37 28.85
N ARG A 436 23.37 16.53 27.81
CA ARG A 436 22.35 16.66 26.76
C ARG A 436 20.93 16.52 27.31
N MET A 437 20.74 15.62 28.28
CA MET A 437 19.45 15.46 28.98
C MET A 437 19.03 16.74 29.70
N LEU A 438 19.96 17.42 30.39
CA LEU A 438 19.67 18.67 31.09
C LEU A 438 19.34 19.82 30.14
N LEU A 439 20.05 19.90 29.00
CA LEU A 439 19.77 20.92 27.99
C LEU A 439 18.39 20.71 27.36
N GLU A 440 18.05 19.47 27.01
CA GLU A 440 16.72 19.14 26.45
C GLU A 440 15.61 19.42 27.45
N ALA A 441 15.79 19.02 28.72
CA ALA A 441 14.80 19.23 29.77
C ALA A 441 14.51 20.71 30.03
N ARG A 442 15.46 21.60 29.76
CA ARG A 442 15.24 23.05 29.83
C ARG A 442 14.28 23.52 28.76
N GLU A 443 14.50 23.11 27.51
CA GLU A 443 13.63 23.47 26.37
C GLU A 443 12.22 22.90 26.54
N ARG A 444 12.14 21.66 27.05
CA ARG A 444 10.88 20.94 27.34
C ARG A 444 10.22 21.29 28.67
N LYS A 445 10.79 22.22 29.44
CA LYS A 445 10.27 22.73 30.73
C LYS A 445 10.12 21.67 31.85
N VAL A 446 10.87 20.58 31.80
CA VAL A 446 10.94 19.49 32.81
C VAL A 446 12.31 19.39 33.51
N LEU A 447 13.02 20.52 33.55
CA LEU A 447 14.37 20.61 34.12
C LEU A 447 14.45 20.18 35.59
N GLY A 448 13.39 20.39 36.39
CA GLY A 448 13.41 20.03 37.81
C GLY A 448 13.54 18.52 38.03
N GLU A 449 12.71 17.77 37.32
CA GLU A 449 12.63 16.31 37.31
C GLU A 449 13.90 15.70 36.75
N VAL A 450 14.27 16.07 35.52
CA VAL A 450 15.41 15.48 34.82
C VAL A 450 16.73 15.81 35.53
N LEU A 451 16.84 16.96 36.21
CA LEU A 451 18.04 17.27 37.00
C LEU A 451 18.22 16.33 38.18
N ILE A 452 17.15 15.95 38.88
CA ILE A 452 17.21 14.95 39.95
C ILE A 452 17.59 13.58 39.38
N VAL A 453 17.02 13.20 38.23
CA VAL A 453 17.37 11.96 37.55
C VAL A 453 18.85 11.95 37.16
N VAL A 454 19.35 12.97 36.46
CA VAL A 454 20.76 13.10 36.05
C VAL A 454 21.70 13.07 37.26
N ALA A 455 21.33 13.73 38.36
CA ALA A 455 22.10 13.67 39.59
C ALA A 455 22.14 12.24 40.17
N GLY A 456 21.04 11.50 40.10
CA GLY A 456 20.92 10.11 40.55
C GLY A 456 21.72 9.14 39.67
N LEU A 457 21.71 9.37 38.35
CA LEU A 457 22.50 8.61 37.38
C LEU A 457 24.01 8.84 37.52
N SER A 458 24.40 9.98 38.09
CA SER A 458 25.81 10.37 38.32
C SER A 458 26.41 9.78 39.60
N VAL A 459 25.60 9.19 40.47
CA VAL A 459 26.05 8.56 41.73
C VAL A 459 25.81 7.05 41.68
N MET A 460 26.40 6.32 42.63
CA MET A 460 26.04 4.91 42.81
C MET A 460 24.57 4.78 43.23
N ASP A 461 23.89 3.73 42.76
CA ASP A 461 22.50 3.44 43.13
C ASP A 461 22.30 3.52 44.64
N VAL A 462 21.31 4.28 45.09
CA VAL A 462 21.05 4.51 46.51
C VAL A 462 20.46 3.29 47.21
N ARG A 463 19.89 2.35 46.45
CA ARG A 463 19.32 1.10 46.98
C ARG A 463 20.41 0.15 47.45
N GLU A 464 20.16 -0.49 48.57
CA GLU A 464 20.99 -1.56 49.13
C GLU A 464 20.19 -2.86 49.09
N ARG A 465 20.77 -3.92 48.54
CA ARG A 465 20.15 -5.25 48.50
C ARG A 465 21.08 -6.26 49.18
N PRO A 466 21.08 -6.34 50.53
CA PRO A 466 21.96 -7.24 51.25
C PRO A 466 21.58 -8.71 50.97
N PRO A 467 22.54 -9.63 50.72
CA PRO A 467 22.26 -11.03 50.40
C PRO A 467 21.38 -11.78 51.42
N GLU A 468 21.48 -11.42 52.70
CA GLU A 468 20.70 -12.04 53.77
C GLU A 468 19.26 -11.50 53.88
N LYS A 469 18.97 -10.38 53.21
CA LYS A 469 17.69 -9.65 53.32
C LYS A 469 17.15 -9.25 51.95
N GLU A 470 17.51 -10.00 50.90
CA GLU A 470 17.15 -9.66 49.51
C GLU A 470 15.64 -9.51 49.33
N SER A 471 14.86 -10.52 49.74
CA SER A 471 13.40 -10.48 49.61
C SER A 471 12.76 -9.29 50.33
N LYS A 472 13.27 -8.94 51.53
CA LYS A 472 12.77 -7.79 52.29
C LYS A 472 13.19 -6.45 51.67
N ALA A 473 14.39 -6.37 51.10
CA ALA A 473 14.84 -5.19 50.38
C ALA A 473 13.99 -4.97 49.11
N ASP A 474 13.72 -6.03 48.35
CA ASP A 474 12.88 -6.00 47.16
C ASP A 474 11.45 -5.56 47.50
N GLU A 475 10.84 -6.09 48.57
CA GLU A 475 9.53 -5.66 49.06
C GLU A 475 9.50 -4.16 49.43
N MET A 476 10.54 -3.66 50.11
CA MET A 476 10.62 -2.25 50.48
C MET A 476 10.88 -1.34 49.29
N HIS A 477 11.60 -1.81 48.26
CA HIS A 477 11.91 -1.06 47.04
C HIS A 477 10.72 -1.02 46.07
N ALA A 478 9.89 -2.07 46.03
CA ALA A 478 8.69 -2.14 45.19
C ALA A 478 7.74 -0.94 45.40
N ALA A 479 7.69 -0.37 46.61
CA ALA A 479 6.89 0.82 46.91
C ALA A 479 7.32 2.11 46.17
N PHE A 480 8.50 2.10 45.53
CA PHE A 480 9.03 3.20 44.74
C PHE A 480 9.19 2.86 43.27
N GLU A 481 8.96 1.61 42.89
CA GLU A 481 9.03 1.16 41.50
C GLU A 481 7.88 1.74 40.70
N ASP A 482 8.21 2.21 39.51
CA ASP A 482 7.26 2.59 38.49
C ASP A 482 7.24 1.51 37.39
N PRO A 483 6.06 1.05 36.95
CA PRO A 483 5.94 -0.05 36.01
C PRO A 483 6.45 0.29 34.59
N GLU A 484 6.61 1.58 34.28
CA GLU A 484 6.97 2.05 32.94
C GLU A 484 8.33 2.75 32.91
N SER A 485 8.93 3.11 34.06
CA SER A 485 10.22 3.82 34.09
C SER A 485 11.03 3.71 35.39
N ASP A 486 12.27 3.21 35.27
CA ASP A 486 13.25 3.26 36.34
C ASP A 486 13.69 4.71 36.68
N PHE A 487 13.54 5.66 35.76
CA PHE A 487 13.86 7.08 36.02
C PHE A 487 12.79 7.73 36.89
N VAL A 488 11.52 7.39 36.65
CA VAL A 488 10.38 7.75 37.49
C VAL A 488 10.52 7.08 38.86
N SER A 489 11.04 5.85 38.91
CA SER A 489 11.39 5.19 40.18
C SER A 489 12.42 5.97 41.00
N LEU A 490 13.43 6.60 40.37
CA LEU A 490 14.36 7.50 41.06
C LEU A 490 13.65 8.74 41.60
N LEU A 491 12.75 9.34 40.82
CA LEU A 491 11.95 10.47 41.30
C LEU A 491 11.05 10.08 42.49
N ASN A 492 10.55 8.85 42.54
CA ASN A 492 9.71 8.34 43.64
C ASN A 492 10.51 8.25 44.93
N ILE A 493 11.73 7.72 44.84
CA ILE A 493 12.67 7.67 45.97
C ILE A 493 12.99 9.09 46.45
N TRP A 494 13.29 10.00 45.52
CA TRP A 494 13.62 11.38 45.84
C TRP A 494 12.44 12.14 46.49
N HIS A 495 11.22 11.90 46.00
CA HIS A 495 9.99 12.45 46.56
C HIS A 495 9.78 11.99 48.01
N ALA A 496 9.89 10.69 48.28
CA ALA A 496 9.77 10.17 49.64
C ALA A 496 10.84 10.73 50.60
N LEU A 497 12.06 10.96 50.09
CA LEU A 497 13.11 11.64 50.84
C LEU A 497 12.81 13.11 51.12
N ARG A 498 12.15 13.81 50.18
CA ARG A 498 11.68 15.19 50.39
C ARG A 498 10.52 15.27 51.35
N GLU A 499 9.55 14.37 51.30
CA GLU A 499 8.45 14.31 52.26
C GLU A 499 8.97 14.11 53.68
N PHE A 500 9.86 13.12 53.86
CA PHE A 500 10.55 12.92 55.13
C PHE A 500 11.33 14.17 55.59
N ARG A 501 11.82 15.00 54.66
CA ARG A 501 12.49 16.27 54.96
C ARG A 501 11.52 17.43 55.20
N LYS A 502 10.26 17.42 54.73
CA LYS A 502 9.32 18.54 54.96
C LYS A 502 9.07 18.76 56.46
N ASP A 503 9.04 17.68 57.24
CA ASP A 503 8.95 17.71 58.70
C ASP A 503 10.18 18.35 59.37
N HIS A 504 11.29 18.55 58.63
CA HIS A 504 12.57 18.99 59.15
C HIS A 504 13.33 19.95 58.20
N ARG A 505 13.48 21.23 58.56
CA ARG A 505 14.22 22.24 57.76
C ARG A 505 15.64 21.83 57.34
N ARG A 506 16.28 20.88 58.04
CA ARG A 506 17.60 20.29 57.75
C ARG A 506 17.57 18.78 57.96
N TRP A 507 18.44 18.04 57.28
CA TRP A 507 18.61 16.60 57.50
C TRP A 507 19.04 16.31 58.95
N HIS A 508 18.13 15.77 59.78
CA HIS A 508 18.51 15.21 61.08
C HIS A 508 19.14 13.83 60.88
N ARG A 509 20.47 13.76 61.02
CA ARG A 509 21.27 12.56 60.69
C ARG A 509 20.72 11.26 61.30
N ASN A 510 20.27 11.28 62.55
CA ASN A 510 19.78 10.08 63.24
C ASN A 510 18.44 9.59 62.69
N GLN A 511 17.52 10.48 62.34
CA GLN A 511 16.22 10.10 61.80
C GLN A 511 16.37 9.65 60.34
N LEU A 512 17.21 10.34 59.55
CA LEU A 512 17.53 9.93 58.18
C LEU A 512 18.19 8.55 58.16
N ARG A 513 19.09 8.26 59.10
CA ARG A 513 19.70 6.93 59.25
C ARG A 513 18.62 5.84 59.44
N ARG A 514 17.69 6.03 60.38
CA ARG A 514 16.58 5.08 60.62
C ARG A 514 15.67 4.93 59.39
N PHE A 515 15.39 6.02 58.68
CA PHE A 515 14.62 5.96 57.43
C PHE A 515 15.33 5.10 56.38
N CYS A 516 16.61 5.37 56.16
CA CYS A 516 17.47 4.66 55.22
C CYS A 516 17.59 3.16 55.58
N GLU A 517 17.82 2.82 56.85
CA GLU A 517 17.88 1.43 57.32
C GLU A 517 16.56 0.68 57.09
N ARG A 518 15.41 1.31 57.38
CA ARG A 518 14.09 0.68 57.16
C ARG A 518 13.78 0.47 55.68
N LYS A 519 14.19 1.41 54.82
CA LYS A 519 13.92 1.38 53.38
C LYS A 519 15.04 0.77 52.56
N PHE A 520 16.07 0.20 53.20
CA PHE A 520 17.24 -0.36 52.54
C PHE A 520 17.87 0.62 51.55
N PHE A 521 18.09 1.87 52.00
CA PHE A 521 18.82 2.88 51.25
C PHE A 521 20.15 3.21 51.93
N SER A 522 21.12 3.63 51.13
CA SER A 522 22.41 4.10 51.61
C SER A 522 22.35 5.60 51.95
N MET A 523 22.36 5.94 53.24
CA MET A 523 22.35 7.35 53.70
C MET A 523 23.47 8.17 53.06
N ARG A 524 24.65 7.58 52.87
CA ARG A 524 25.80 8.24 52.22
C ARG A 524 25.50 8.61 50.77
N ARG A 525 24.98 7.66 49.99
CA ARG A 525 24.67 7.88 48.55
C ARG A 525 23.51 8.85 48.37
N ILE A 526 22.54 8.85 49.28
CA ILE A 526 21.47 9.87 49.33
C ILE A 526 22.05 11.27 49.57
N MET A 527 22.94 11.42 50.55
CA MET A 527 23.57 12.71 50.82
C MET A 527 24.43 13.18 49.63
N GLU A 528 25.10 12.25 48.96
CA GLU A 528 25.86 12.52 47.73
C GLU A 528 24.92 12.95 46.60
N TRP A 529 23.82 12.23 46.38
CA TRP A 529 22.80 12.60 45.40
C TRP A 529 22.22 13.99 45.67
N ASP A 530 21.86 14.31 46.92
CA ASP A 530 21.34 15.63 47.30
C ASP A 530 22.37 16.74 47.15
N GLN A 531 23.64 16.44 47.38
CA GLN A 531 24.73 17.37 47.09
C GLN A 531 24.83 17.64 45.58
N VAL A 532 24.98 16.59 44.77
CA VAL A 532 25.10 16.68 43.30
C VAL A 532 23.91 17.43 42.69
N ALA A 533 22.69 17.12 43.11
CA ALA A 533 21.48 17.80 42.65
C ALA A 533 21.51 19.31 42.96
N ARG A 534 21.88 19.69 44.18
CA ARG A 534 21.97 21.11 44.57
C ARG A 534 23.03 21.87 43.78
N GLU A 535 24.17 21.27 43.50
CA GLU A 535 25.23 21.92 42.73
C GLU A 535 24.97 21.95 41.24
N LEU A 536 24.41 20.88 40.66
CA LEU A 536 23.93 20.93 39.28
C LEU A 536 22.87 22.03 39.12
N GLY A 537 21.94 22.14 40.06
CA GLY A 537 20.94 23.22 40.06
C GLY A 537 21.56 24.61 40.12
N ARG A 538 22.60 24.79 40.96
CA ARG A 538 23.36 26.05 41.02
C ARG A 538 24.13 26.32 39.73
N LEU A 539 24.85 25.33 39.21
CA LEU A 539 25.65 25.45 37.99
C LEU A 539 24.77 25.79 36.78
N VAL A 540 23.64 25.09 36.61
CA VAL A 540 22.69 25.34 35.53
C VAL A 540 22.12 26.76 35.64
N LYS A 541 21.81 27.22 36.86
CA LYS A 541 21.38 28.61 37.12
C LYS A 541 22.48 29.63 36.79
N GLU A 542 23.72 29.38 37.18
CA GLU A 542 24.86 30.26 36.91
C GLU A 542 25.17 30.36 35.42
N GLN A 543 25.14 29.23 34.70
CA GLN A 543 25.50 29.17 33.27
C GLN A 543 24.37 29.66 32.36
N TYR A 544 23.10 29.44 32.74
CA TYR A 544 21.94 29.66 31.85
C TYR A 544 20.85 30.56 32.45
N GLY A 545 21.11 31.22 33.58
CA GLY A 545 20.25 32.25 34.20
C GLY A 545 19.02 31.72 34.96
N LYS A 546 18.40 30.62 34.53
CA LYS A 546 17.24 30.00 35.19
C LYS A 546 17.62 28.68 35.86
N GLY A 547 17.29 28.57 37.15
CA GLY A 547 17.44 27.33 37.91
C GLY A 547 16.25 26.38 37.72
N PRO A 548 16.37 25.11 38.16
CA PRO A 548 15.27 24.16 38.16
C PRO A 548 14.11 24.66 39.04
N LYS A 549 12.86 24.46 38.59
CA LYS A 549 11.69 24.65 39.45
C LYS A 549 11.68 23.57 40.54
N PRO A 550 11.18 23.87 41.75
CA PRO A 550 10.95 22.84 42.76
C PRO A 550 10.03 21.77 42.21
N LEU A 551 10.32 20.49 42.51
CA LEU A 551 9.38 19.41 42.18
C LEU A 551 8.06 19.62 42.92
N PRO A 552 6.93 19.26 42.28
CA PRO A 552 5.60 19.36 42.87
C PRO A 552 5.45 18.47 44.12
N GLU A 553 4.42 18.75 44.93
CA GLU A 553 4.21 18.06 46.20
C GLU A 553 3.62 16.67 46.03
N GLU A 554 2.79 16.46 45.00
CA GLU A 554 2.15 15.17 44.73
C GLU A 554 2.84 14.46 43.57
N ARG A 555 2.94 13.12 43.64
CA ARG A 555 3.63 12.32 42.61
C ARG A 555 2.94 12.39 41.24
N ARG A 556 1.60 12.47 41.24
CA ARG A 556 0.79 12.56 40.01
C ARG A 556 1.00 13.85 39.23
N GLU A 557 1.62 14.86 39.84
CA GLU A 557 1.86 16.17 39.23
C GLU A 557 3.26 16.33 38.65
N TRP A 558 4.09 15.28 38.67
CA TRP A 558 5.39 15.35 38.00
C TRP A 558 5.22 15.82 36.55
N GLY A 559 6.24 16.50 36.02
CA GLY A 559 6.24 16.93 34.62
C GLY A 559 5.81 15.81 33.67
N ASP A 560 5.26 16.20 32.52
CA ASP A 560 4.73 15.25 31.51
C ASP A 560 5.72 14.10 31.29
N PHE A 561 5.25 12.86 31.56
CA PHE A 561 6.03 11.64 31.39
C PHE A 561 6.72 11.62 30.03
N THR A 562 6.00 12.03 28.98
CA THR A 562 6.49 12.14 27.61
C THR A 562 7.71 13.05 27.52
N GLU A 563 7.61 14.27 28.07
CA GLU A 563 8.65 15.28 27.98
C GLU A 563 9.89 14.95 28.83
N ILE A 564 9.70 14.30 29.98
CA ILE A 564 10.79 13.75 30.80
C ILE A 564 11.56 12.71 29.99
N HIS A 565 10.88 11.75 29.39
CA HIS A 565 11.52 10.66 28.67
C HIS A 565 12.11 11.09 27.33
N LYS A 566 11.50 12.03 26.60
CA LYS A 566 12.13 12.70 25.45
C LYS A 566 13.43 13.40 25.83
N SER A 567 13.46 14.07 26.99
CA SER A 567 14.67 14.68 27.52
C SER A 567 15.77 13.67 27.83
N ILE A 568 15.41 12.52 28.40
CA ILE A 568 16.35 11.42 28.68
C ILE A 568 16.83 10.78 27.36
N LEU A 569 15.91 10.53 26.42
CA LEU A 569 16.17 9.98 25.10
C LEU A 569 17.17 10.83 24.31
N ALA A 570 17.15 12.15 24.46
CA ALA A 570 18.11 13.05 23.81
C ALA A 570 19.57 12.74 24.18
N GLY A 571 19.81 12.25 25.41
CA GLY A 571 21.14 11.82 25.83
C GLY A 571 21.52 10.43 25.31
N MET A 572 20.56 9.62 24.89
CA MET A 572 20.74 8.19 24.57
C MET A 572 19.94 7.74 23.34
N PRO A 573 19.93 8.49 22.22
CA PRO A 573 18.92 8.30 21.18
C PRO A 573 19.03 6.95 20.44
N ARG A 574 20.15 6.25 20.58
CA ARG A 574 20.39 4.93 19.98
C ARG A 574 20.31 3.76 20.96
N GLN A 575 20.12 4.00 22.26
CA GLN A 575 19.94 2.91 23.24
C GLN A 575 18.47 2.50 23.37
N ILE A 576 17.79 2.42 22.24
CA ILE A 576 16.40 1.97 22.13
C ILE A 576 16.34 0.53 21.63
N GLY A 577 15.26 -0.17 21.95
CA GLY A 577 15.00 -1.49 21.39
C GLY A 577 13.52 -1.82 21.27
N PHE A 578 13.21 -2.64 20.27
CA PHE A 578 11.88 -3.16 19.97
C PHE A 578 11.74 -4.60 20.47
N TRP A 579 10.63 -4.95 21.10
CA TRP A 579 10.41 -6.27 21.69
C TRP A 579 10.27 -7.37 20.62
N ASP A 580 11.21 -8.31 20.62
CA ASP A 580 11.16 -9.53 19.82
C ASP A 580 10.58 -10.68 20.67
N LYS A 581 9.39 -11.15 20.28
CA LYS A 581 8.65 -12.21 20.98
C LYS A 581 9.35 -13.57 20.88
N GLU A 582 10.01 -13.87 19.76
CA GLU A 582 10.67 -15.17 19.52
C GLU A 582 11.95 -15.29 20.33
N LYS A 583 12.81 -14.28 20.24
CA LYS A 583 14.09 -14.25 20.97
C LYS A 583 13.92 -13.96 22.46
N ARG A 584 12.74 -13.50 22.87
CA ARG A 584 12.46 -13.00 24.23
C ARG A 584 13.50 -11.95 24.67
N ALA A 585 13.85 -11.05 23.76
CA ALA A 585 14.81 -9.97 23.93
C ALA A 585 14.34 -8.72 23.16
N TYR A 586 14.95 -7.58 23.44
CA TYR A 586 14.74 -6.35 22.68
C TYR A 586 15.78 -6.25 21.58
N HIS A 587 15.32 -6.08 20.35
CA HIS A 587 16.12 -5.80 19.18
C HIS A 587 16.49 -4.32 19.13
N GLY A 588 17.75 -4.00 19.34
CA GLY A 588 18.27 -2.62 19.43
C GLY A 588 19.01 -2.13 18.20
N THR A 589 19.31 -0.83 18.17
CA THR A 589 20.02 -0.21 17.04
C THR A 589 21.38 -0.86 16.78
N GLY A 590 21.76 -1.02 15.51
CA GLY A 590 23.02 -1.69 15.16
C GLY A 590 23.00 -3.20 15.37
N ASN A 591 21.82 -3.82 15.24
CA ASN A 591 21.62 -5.27 15.23
C ASN A 591 22.06 -5.97 16.53
N ARG A 592 21.82 -5.33 17.68
CA ARG A 592 22.20 -5.85 19.01
C ARG A 592 20.96 -6.17 19.82
N ASP A 593 20.88 -7.42 20.26
CA ASP A 593 19.79 -7.90 21.12
C ASP A 593 20.18 -7.76 22.59
N PHE A 594 19.27 -7.22 23.42
CA PHE A 594 19.49 -7.05 24.86
C PHE A 594 18.23 -7.38 25.67
N ALA A 595 18.39 -7.63 26.97
CA ALA A 595 17.27 -7.85 27.89
C ALA A 595 17.22 -6.79 28.98
N VAL A 596 16.02 -6.50 29.49
CA VAL A 596 15.84 -5.62 30.65
C VAL A 596 16.40 -6.29 31.90
N PHE A 597 17.21 -5.57 32.69
CA PHE A 597 17.81 -6.08 33.91
C PHE A 597 16.75 -6.48 34.96
N PRO A 598 16.91 -7.59 35.71
CA PRO A 598 15.88 -8.10 36.61
C PRO A 598 15.43 -7.15 37.72
N GLY A 599 16.29 -6.21 38.14
CA GLY A 599 15.96 -5.19 39.14
C GLY A 599 15.29 -3.93 38.59
N SER A 600 14.72 -3.99 37.38
CA SER A 600 13.93 -2.91 36.77
C SER A 600 12.44 -3.20 36.94
N GLY A 601 11.63 -2.15 37.12
CA GLY A 601 10.16 -2.27 37.16
C GLY A 601 9.58 -2.87 35.86
N LEU A 602 10.32 -2.74 34.74
CA LEU A 602 9.94 -3.25 33.42
C LEU A 602 10.31 -4.72 33.18
N PHE A 603 10.93 -5.41 34.13
CA PHE A 603 11.29 -6.83 33.96
C PHE A 603 10.07 -7.78 33.97
N GLY A 604 8.94 -7.31 34.51
CA GLY A 604 7.72 -8.09 34.75
C GLY A 604 7.02 -8.67 33.51
N LYS A 605 5.78 -9.15 33.71
CA LYS A 605 5.02 -9.85 32.65
C LYS A 605 4.60 -8.95 31.49
N LYS A 606 4.26 -7.68 31.76
CA LYS A 606 3.86 -6.71 30.74
C LYS A 606 5.12 -6.04 30.20
N ARG A 607 5.57 -6.48 29.03
CA ARG A 607 6.77 -5.97 28.36
C ARG A 607 6.35 -4.89 27.36
N PRO A 608 6.80 -3.63 27.50
CA PRO A 608 6.54 -2.61 26.50
C PRO A 608 7.12 -3.02 25.14
N GLU A 609 6.48 -2.58 24.05
CA GLU A 609 7.03 -2.86 22.72
C GLU A 609 8.34 -2.13 22.48
N TRP A 610 8.45 -0.89 22.98
CA TRP A 610 9.63 -0.07 22.83
C TRP A 610 10.17 0.36 24.19
N VAL A 611 11.48 0.24 24.34
CA VAL A 611 12.19 0.66 25.56
C VAL A 611 13.44 1.46 25.24
N LEU A 612 13.78 2.37 26.14
CA LEU A 612 15.04 3.08 26.22
C LEU A 612 15.84 2.56 27.41
N GLY A 613 17.10 2.19 27.20
CA GLY A 613 18.06 1.90 28.27
C GLY A 613 19.07 3.04 28.44
N PHE A 614 19.43 3.37 29.69
CA PHE A 614 20.52 4.32 29.93
C PHE A 614 21.91 3.68 29.75
N ASP A 615 22.09 2.48 30.32
CA ASP A 615 23.34 1.73 30.25
C ASP A 615 23.10 0.32 29.71
N LEU A 616 23.89 -0.09 28.71
CA LEU A 616 24.01 -1.48 28.28
C LEU A 616 25.26 -2.11 28.92
N VAL A 617 25.06 -3.13 29.75
CA VAL A 617 26.12 -3.81 30.50
C VAL A 617 26.10 -5.30 30.17
N GLU A 618 27.26 -5.84 29.78
CA GLU A 618 27.40 -7.26 29.46
C GLU A 618 27.97 -8.03 30.66
N THR A 619 27.20 -9.02 31.11
CA THR A 619 27.62 -9.99 32.15
C THR A 619 27.50 -11.40 31.59
N SER A 620 26.44 -12.14 31.93
CA SER A 620 26.07 -13.42 31.30
C SER A 620 25.42 -13.23 29.92
N ARG A 621 24.72 -12.11 29.74
CA ARG A 621 24.17 -11.61 28.49
C ARG A 621 24.18 -10.09 28.51
N LEU A 622 23.73 -9.46 27.43
CA LEU A 622 23.62 -8.00 27.36
C LEU A 622 22.36 -7.52 28.10
N TRP A 623 22.55 -6.71 29.13
CA TRP A 623 21.47 -6.19 29.98
C TRP A 623 21.34 -4.67 29.83
N ALA A 624 20.12 -4.19 29.58
CA ALA A 624 19.75 -2.79 29.72
C ALA A 624 19.40 -2.48 31.18
N ARG A 625 19.99 -1.42 31.73
CA ARG A 625 19.77 -0.94 33.10
C ARG A 625 19.24 0.49 33.07
N LYS A 626 18.40 0.82 34.06
CA LYS A 626 17.67 2.09 34.15
C LYS A 626 16.89 2.31 32.84
N VAL A 627 15.80 1.58 32.74
CA VAL A 627 15.00 1.42 31.52
C VAL A 627 13.70 2.22 31.63
N ALA A 628 13.18 2.71 30.51
CA ALA A 628 11.82 3.23 30.43
C ALA A 628 11.12 2.81 29.14
N ALA A 629 9.80 2.71 29.20
CA ALA A 629 8.93 2.60 28.04
C ALA A 629 8.96 3.93 27.26
N ILE A 630 9.02 3.85 25.95
CA ILE A 630 8.98 5.01 25.06
C ILE A 630 8.07 4.75 23.87
N LEU A 631 7.70 5.81 23.16
CA LEU A 631 7.10 5.69 21.83
C LEU A 631 8.18 5.97 20.75
N PRO A 632 8.20 5.22 19.62
CA PRO A 632 9.24 5.35 18.61
C PRO A 632 9.28 6.72 17.92
N GLU A 633 8.13 7.39 17.75
CA GLU A 633 8.04 8.73 17.16
C GLU A 633 8.80 9.80 17.95
N TRP A 634 9.02 9.59 19.26
CA TRP A 634 9.82 10.49 20.09
C TRP A 634 11.27 10.59 19.61
N VAL A 635 11.79 9.52 18.98
CA VAL A 635 13.16 9.47 18.46
C VAL A 635 13.31 10.42 17.28
N GLU A 636 12.32 10.48 16.38
CA GLU A 636 12.32 11.42 15.25
C GLU A 636 12.25 12.87 15.73
N GLU A 637 11.43 13.15 16.74
CA GLU A 637 11.30 14.50 17.30
C GLU A 637 12.60 14.97 18.00
N VAL A 638 13.23 14.10 18.77
CA VAL A 638 14.37 14.45 19.64
C VAL A 638 15.71 14.37 18.90
N ALA A 639 15.84 13.43 17.97
CA ALA A 639 17.07 13.17 17.22
C ALA A 639 16.79 12.96 15.72
N PRO A 640 16.20 13.95 15.02
CA PRO A 640 15.87 13.84 13.60
C PRO A 640 17.11 13.57 12.74
N GLN A 641 18.28 14.09 13.14
CA GLN A 641 19.55 13.87 12.46
C GLN A 641 20.01 12.40 12.41
N LEU A 642 19.44 11.53 13.24
CA LEU A 642 19.73 10.09 13.26
C LEU A 642 18.70 9.27 12.49
N CYS A 643 17.61 9.90 12.06
CA CYS A 643 16.53 9.26 11.33
C CYS A 643 16.79 9.35 9.82
N ARG A 644 16.37 8.32 9.09
CA ARG A 644 16.39 8.28 7.63
C ARG A 644 14.99 7.93 7.15
N SER A 645 14.46 8.76 6.27
CA SER A 645 13.19 8.52 5.61
C SER A 645 13.40 7.75 4.32
N ARG A 646 12.53 6.77 4.07
CA ARG A 646 12.40 6.08 2.79
C ARG A 646 10.99 6.33 2.26
N TYR A 647 10.91 6.81 1.03
CA TYR A 647 9.65 7.12 0.37
C TYR A 647 9.36 6.07 -0.71
N HIS A 648 8.12 5.61 -0.78
CA HIS A 648 7.70 4.56 -1.71
C HIS A 648 6.18 4.58 -1.92
N SER A 649 5.70 3.68 -2.78
CA SER A 649 4.27 3.49 -3.10
C SER A 649 3.56 4.79 -3.48
N PRO A 650 4.07 5.55 -4.47
CA PRO A 650 3.34 6.71 -4.98
C PRO A 650 2.03 6.24 -5.64
N ALA A 651 0.93 6.91 -5.29
CA ALA A 651 -0.40 6.63 -5.79
C ALA A 651 -1.20 7.93 -5.95
N TRP A 652 -2.02 8.00 -6.99
CA TRP A 652 -2.97 9.09 -7.16
C TRP A 652 -4.08 9.01 -6.10
N ASP A 653 -4.34 10.12 -5.42
CA ASP A 653 -5.51 10.28 -4.55
C ASP A 653 -6.51 11.20 -5.24
N GLU A 654 -7.61 10.61 -5.73
CA GLU A 654 -8.67 11.33 -6.46
C GLU A 654 -9.35 12.41 -5.61
N GLN A 655 -9.54 12.18 -4.30
CA GLN A 655 -10.23 13.12 -3.42
C GLN A 655 -9.38 14.37 -3.16
N GLN A 656 -8.07 14.20 -2.99
CA GLN A 656 -7.15 15.32 -2.77
C GLN A 656 -6.63 15.92 -4.09
N GLY A 657 -6.77 15.20 -5.21
CA GLY A 657 -6.29 15.61 -6.52
C GLY A 657 -4.77 15.76 -6.58
N ALA A 658 -4.02 14.87 -5.93
CA ALA A 658 -2.56 14.90 -5.86
C ALA A 658 -1.97 13.50 -5.65
N VAL A 659 -0.71 13.31 -6.04
CA VAL A 659 0.02 12.06 -5.77
C VAL A 659 0.54 12.05 -4.33
N TYR A 660 0.08 11.06 -3.57
CA TYR A 660 0.56 10.76 -2.23
C TYR A 660 1.40 9.49 -2.25
N GLY A 661 2.26 9.33 -1.26
CA GLY A 661 2.93 8.06 -1.03
C GLY A 661 3.19 7.83 0.45
N VAL A 662 3.98 6.81 0.73
CA VAL A 662 4.28 6.36 2.08
C VAL A 662 5.72 6.66 2.42
N GLU A 663 5.92 7.35 3.53
CA GLU A 663 7.21 7.56 4.18
C GLU A 663 7.38 6.56 5.33
N THR A 664 8.45 5.78 5.28
CA THR A 664 8.93 4.95 6.38
C THR A 664 10.14 5.62 7.02
N VAL A 665 10.08 5.89 8.32
CA VAL A 665 11.18 6.51 9.08
C VAL A 665 11.93 5.43 9.85
N GLN A 666 13.25 5.38 9.66
CA GLN A 666 14.12 4.40 10.31
C GLN A 666 15.23 5.08 11.10
N CYS A 667 15.61 4.49 12.24
CA CYS A 667 16.78 4.92 13.02
C CYS A 667 17.63 3.71 13.42
N GLY A 668 18.89 3.70 12.99
CA GLY A 668 19.86 2.67 13.41
C GLY A 668 19.48 1.23 13.06
N GLY A 669 18.70 1.01 12.01
CA GLY A 669 18.21 -0.30 11.57
C GLY A 669 16.83 -0.68 12.11
N LEU A 670 16.24 0.15 12.98
CA LEU A 670 14.88 -0.04 13.49
C LEU A 670 13.91 0.84 12.71
N THR A 671 12.75 0.30 12.35
CA THR A 671 11.63 1.07 11.78
C THR A 671 10.89 1.77 12.91
N LEU A 672 10.94 3.10 12.94
CA LEU A 672 10.28 3.92 13.94
C LEU A 672 8.83 4.19 13.54
N ILE A 673 8.65 4.70 12.32
CA ILE A 673 7.33 4.99 11.74
C ILE A 673 7.22 4.14 10.48
N PRO A 674 6.38 3.09 10.49
CA PRO A 674 6.28 2.19 9.35
C PRO A 674 5.64 2.89 8.15
N GLU A 675 4.55 3.64 8.38
CA GLU A 675 3.78 4.27 7.32
C GLU A 675 3.32 5.67 7.74
N ARG A 676 3.87 6.71 7.10
CA ARG A 676 3.39 8.09 7.18
C ARG A 676 3.00 8.56 5.79
N ARG A 677 1.75 8.97 5.64
CA ARG A 677 1.26 9.53 4.38
C ARG A 677 1.94 10.87 4.09
N VAL A 678 2.51 11.02 2.90
CA VAL A 678 3.20 12.25 2.47
C VAL A 678 2.82 12.67 1.06
N HIS A 679 2.85 13.96 0.79
CA HIS A 679 2.65 14.50 -0.56
C HIS A 679 3.89 14.21 -1.41
N PHE A 680 3.78 13.25 -2.33
CA PHE A 680 4.94 12.66 -3.01
C PHE A 680 5.64 13.63 -3.94
N GLY A 681 4.89 14.57 -4.55
CA GLY A 681 5.46 15.60 -5.42
C GLY A 681 6.45 16.56 -4.75
N ARG A 682 6.53 16.60 -3.41
CA ARG A 682 7.57 17.38 -2.68
C ARG A 682 8.86 16.59 -2.45
N VAL A 683 8.77 15.27 -2.59
CA VAL A 683 9.84 14.32 -2.27
C VAL A 683 10.53 13.89 -3.55
N ASP A 684 9.75 13.38 -4.51
CA ASP A 684 10.20 12.94 -5.81
C ASP A 684 9.22 13.44 -6.88
N PRO A 685 9.46 14.67 -7.40
CA PRO A 685 8.58 15.27 -8.41
C PRO A 685 8.45 14.42 -9.66
N LYS A 686 9.51 13.74 -10.08
CA LYS A 686 9.50 12.93 -11.32
C LYS A 686 8.61 11.71 -11.17
N SER A 687 8.83 10.91 -10.13
CA SER A 687 8.00 9.73 -9.88
C SER A 687 6.53 10.12 -9.62
N ALA A 688 6.29 11.25 -8.94
CA ALA A 688 4.93 11.77 -8.76
C ALA A 688 4.30 12.21 -10.09
N HIS A 689 5.08 12.77 -11.01
CA HIS A 689 4.61 13.16 -12.33
C HIS A 689 4.27 11.94 -13.20
N GLU A 690 5.09 10.88 -13.16
CA GLU A 690 4.82 9.62 -13.86
C GLU A 690 3.47 9.02 -13.43
N VAL A 691 3.23 8.93 -12.12
CA VAL A 691 1.94 8.46 -11.56
C VAL A 691 0.80 9.39 -11.93
N PHE A 692 1.02 10.70 -11.90
CA PHE A 692 0.00 11.68 -12.30
C PHE A 692 -0.42 11.51 -13.77
N VAL A 693 0.52 11.33 -14.69
CA VAL A 693 0.21 11.13 -16.11
C VAL A 693 -0.55 9.82 -16.33
N ARG A 694 -0.12 8.72 -15.69
CA ARG A 694 -0.78 7.42 -15.83
C ARG A 694 -2.18 7.41 -15.24
N ASP A 695 -2.30 7.78 -13.98
CA ASP A 695 -3.53 7.53 -13.21
C ASP A 695 -4.53 8.68 -13.35
N ALA A 696 -4.05 9.93 -13.46
CA ALA A 696 -4.92 11.11 -13.48
C ALA A 696 -5.23 11.63 -14.90
N ILE A 697 -4.24 11.64 -15.80
CA ILE A 697 -4.39 12.16 -17.17
C ILE A 697 -4.94 11.09 -18.12
N LEU A 698 -4.29 9.92 -18.17
CA LEU A 698 -4.71 8.80 -19.02
C LEU A 698 -5.87 8.00 -18.40
N GLY A 699 -5.94 7.95 -17.07
CA GLY A 699 -7.08 7.43 -16.32
C GLY A 699 -8.16 8.47 -16.07
N ASP A 700 -9.17 8.10 -15.27
CA ASP A 700 -10.33 8.96 -14.97
C ASP A 700 -10.12 9.88 -13.75
N GLY A 701 -8.87 10.02 -13.27
CA GLY A 701 -8.56 10.73 -12.02
C GLY A 701 -8.76 12.25 -12.04
N ILE A 702 -9.01 12.88 -13.20
CA ILE A 702 -9.41 14.30 -13.32
C ILE A 702 -10.89 14.40 -13.69
N HIS A 703 -11.73 15.03 -12.86
CA HIS A 703 -13.17 15.09 -13.12
C HIS A 703 -13.64 16.32 -13.92
N ALA A 704 -12.80 17.33 -14.09
CA ALA A 704 -13.17 18.51 -14.88
C ALA A 704 -13.31 18.16 -16.36
N GLN A 705 -14.38 18.62 -17.02
CA GLN A 705 -14.50 18.58 -18.48
C GLN A 705 -13.38 19.42 -19.12
N CYS A 706 -12.54 18.79 -19.92
CA CYS A 706 -11.36 19.37 -20.53
C CYS A 706 -11.27 18.90 -21.99
N ARG A 707 -10.85 19.78 -22.90
CA ARG A 707 -10.83 19.48 -24.34
C ARG A 707 -9.94 18.30 -24.69
N TYR A 708 -8.81 18.14 -23.98
CA TYR A 708 -7.92 17.00 -24.23
C TYR A 708 -8.59 15.65 -23.89
N LYS A 709 -9.53 15.62 -22.94
CA LYS A 709 -10.26 14.39 -22.58
C LYS A 709 -11.24 14.01 -23.66
N ASP A 710 -11.96 14.98 -24.19
CA ASP A 710 -12.86 14.79 -25.32
C ASP A 710 -12.06 14.26 -26.52
N GLN A 711 -10.87 14.82 -26.76
CA GLN A 711 -9.94 14.34 -27.79
C GLN A 711 -9.39 12.94 -27.51
N LEU A 712 -8.99 12.64 -26.27
CA LEU A 712 -8.48 11.32 -25.87
C LEU A 712 -9.56 10.24 -26.04
N ALA A 713 -10.81 10.54 -25.66
CA ALA A 713 -11.94 9.65 -25.87
C ALA A 713 -12.24 9.45 -27.36
N LEU A 714 -12.16 10.51 -28.16
CA LEU A 714 -12.32 10.44 -29.62
C LEU A 714 -11.24 9.55 -30.26
N VAL A 715 -9.96 9.71 -29.89
CA VAL A 715 -8.88 8.87 -30.40
C VAL A 715 -9.01 7.42 -29.94
N ARG A 716 -9.43 7.16 -28.69
CA ARG A 716 -9.72 5.78 -28.25
C ARG A 716 -10.81 5.13 -29.10
N ALA A 717 -11.88 5.86 -29.42
CA ALA A 717 -12.93 5.39 -30.30
C ALA A 717 -12.48 5.25 -31.77
N GLU A 718 -11.50 6.05 -32.23
CA GLU A 718 -10.85 5.85 -33.54
C GLU A 718 -10.00 4.57 -33.57
N VAL A 719 -9.21 4.32 -32.51
CA VAL A 719 -8.42 3.09 -32.39
C VAL A 719 -9.32 1.87 -32.32
N GLU A 720 -10.39 1.89 -31.52
CA GLU A 720 -11.36 0.80 -31.45
C GLU A 720 -11.98 0.49 -32.83
N ARG A 721 -12.37 1.54 -33.58
CA ARG A 721 -12.84 1.37 -34.97
C ARG A 721 -11.77 0.74 -35.87
N ALA A 722 -10.51 1.18 -35.76
CA ALA A 722 -9.39 0.61 -36.50
C ALA A 722 -9.11 -0.85 -36.12
N GLU A 723 -9.23 -1.20 -34.83
CA GLU A 723 -9.07 -2.56 -34.33
C GLU A 723 -10.14 -3.50 -34.89
N HIS A 724 -11.38 -3.02 -35.01
CA HIS A 724 -12.46 -3.75 -35.66
C HIS A 724 -12.22 -3.94 -37.16
N LYS A 725 -11.74 -2.90 -37.87
CA LYS A 725 -11.38 -2.97 -39.31
C LYS A 725 -10.27 -3.99 -39.58
N LEU A 726 -9.18 -3.92 -38.82
CA LEU A 726 -8.00 -4.77 -39.00
C LEU A 726 -8.08 -6.10 -38.25
N ARG A 727 -9.17 -6.34 -37.51
CA ARG A 727 -9.39 -7.51 -36.65
C ARG A 727 -8.27 -7.73 -35.62
N ARG A 728 -7.75 -6.65 -35.04
CA ARG A 728 -6.69 -6.63 -33.99
C ARG A 728 -7.21 -6.09 -32.66
N VAL A 729 -8.33 -6.65 -32.17
CA VAL A 729 -9.05 -6.17 -30.97
C VAL A 729 -8.12 -6.11 -29.75
N GLY A 730 -8.05 -4.92 -29.12
CA GLY A 730 -7.20 -4.62 -27.97
C GLY A 730 -5.70 -4.63 -28.26
N GLY A 731 -5.30 -4.63 -29.53
CA GLY A 731 -3.90 -4.79 -29.95
C GLY A 731 -3.29 -3.56 -30.61
N LEU A 732 -4.07 -2.52 -30.93
CA LEU A 732 -3.55 -1.33 -31.63
C LEU A 732 -3.22 -0.18 -30.68
N TRP A 733 -3.89 -0.08 -29.54
CA TRP A 733 -3.63 0.98 -28.56
C TRP A 733 -2.24 0.84 -27.90
N SER A 734 -1.38 1.85 -28.07
CA SER A 734 -0.10 1.93 -27.37
C SER A 734 -0.21 2.76 -26.08
N ASP A 735 -0.24 2.07 -24.93
CA ASP A 735 -0.17 2.73 -23.61
C ASP A 735 1.14 3.51 -23.42
N GLU A 736 2.25 3.02 -23.98
CA GLU A 736 3.56 3.66 -23.93
C GLU A 736 3.57 4.94 -24.77
N GLY A 737 3.04 4.88 -26.01
CA GLY A 737 2.91 6.05 -26.88
C GLY A 737 2.01 7.13 -26.28
N ALA A 738 0.86 6.74 -25.71
CA ALA A 738 -0.02 7.66 -25.02
C ALA A 738 0.65 8.29 -23.79
N PHE A 739 1.35 7.48 -22.98
CA PHE A 739 2.11 7.96 -21.82
C PHE A 739 3.19 8.95 -22.23
N ASP A 740 4.05 8.59 -23.17
CA ASP A 740 5.16 9.43 -23.64
C ASP A 740 4.64 10.74 -24.22
N PHE A 741 3.54 10.71 -25.00
CA PHE A 741 2.91 11.91 -25.54
C PHE A 741 2.58 12.94 -24.46
N PHE A 742 1.90 12.53 -23.38
CA PHE A 742 1.52 13.44 -22.29
C PHE A 742 2.71 13.76 -21.37
N PHE A 743 3.56 12.79 -21.08
CA PHE A 743 4.72 12.93 -20.20
C PHE A 743 5.74 13.94 -20.74
N GLU A 744 5.97 13.97 -22.05
CA GLU A 744 6.89 14.94 -22.67
C GLU A 744 6.33 16.38 -22.70
N ARG A 745 5.00 16.53 -22.69
CA ARG A 745 4.33 17.82 -22.89
C ARG A 745 3.91 18.51 -21.60
N ILE A 746 3.59 17.73 -20.56
CA ILE A 746 3.24 18.26 -19.25
C ILE A 746 4.54 18.43 -18.44
N PRO A 747 4.81 19.60 -17.83
CA PRO A 747 6.03 19.79 -17.04
C PRO A 747 6.08 18.87 -15.83
N VAL A 748 7.28 18.40 -15.49
CA VAL A 748 7.54 17.46 -14.38
C VAL A 748 7.13 18.01 -13.01
N GLU A 749 7.01 19.33 -12.86
CA GLU A 749 6.55 19.98 -11.62
C GLU A 749 5.03 19.80 -11.40
N VAL A 750 4.28 19.43 -12.44
CA VAL A 750 2.82 19.27 -12.39
C VAL A 750 2.46 17.84 -11.97
N SER A 751 2.12 17.67 -10.69
CA SER A 751 1.70 16.37 -10.10
C SER A 751 0.40 16.47 -9.30
N THR A 752 -0.38 17.54 -9.54
CA THR A 752 -1.66 17.79 -8.86
C THR A 752 -2.71 18.28 -9.87
N ALA A 753 -3.97 17.95 -9.65
CA ALA A 753 -5.09 18.39 -10.49
C ALA A 753 -5.19 19.92 -10.53
N LYS A 754 -4.97 20.59 -9.39
CA LYS A 754 -4.95 22.05 -9.31
C LYS A 754 -3.81 22.65 -10.13
N GLY A 755 -2.60 22.10 -10.00
CA GLY A 755 -1.43 22.54 -10.77
C GLY A 755 -1.64 22.37 -12.27
N PHE A 756 -2.18 21.23 -12.68
CA PHE A 756 -2.52 20.93 -14.07
C PHE A 756 -3.58 21.89 -14.63
N HIS A 757 -4.65 22.14 -13.86
CA HIS A 757 -5.70 23.05 -14.27
C HIS A 757 -5.18 24.49 -14.44
N GLN A 758 -4.26 24.95 -13.59
CA GLN A 758 -3.65 26.26 -13.76
C GLN A 758 -2.72 26.31 -14.97
N TRP A 759 -1.91 25.28 -15.16
CA TRP A 759 -0.95 25.19 -16.27
C TRP A 759 -1.64 25.09 -17.64
N ARG A 760 -2.68 24.26 -17.77
CA ARG A 760 -3.38 24.04 -19.07
C ARG A 760 -4.04 25.29 -19.63
N LEU A 761 -4.50 26.19 -18.76
CA LEU A 761 -5.22 27.42 -19.13
C LEU A 761 -4.30 28.55 -19.60
N VAL A 762 -2.98 28.38 -19.50
CA VAL A 762 -1.97 29.37 -19.91
C VAL A 762 -1.38 29.00 -21.28
N ASP A 763 -1.01 29.98 -22.08
CA ASP A 763 -0.19 29.84 -23.32
C ASP A 763 -0.68 28.78 -24.33
N ARG A 764 -2.00 28.56 -24.42
CA ARG A 764 -2.61 27.53 -25.27
C ARG A 764 -2.04 26.13 -25.01
N ASN A 765 -1.55 25.85 -23.79
CA ASN A 765 -0.95 24.56 -23.41
C ASN A 765 -1.91 23.39 -23.64
N GLU A 766 -3.21 23.59 -23.40
CA GLU A 766 -4.22 22.57 -23.67
C GLU A 766 -4.26 22.14 -25.15
N GLU A 767 -3.97 23.02 -26.11
CA GLU A 767 -3.92 22.65 -27.54
C GLU A 767 -2.74 21.72 -27.86
N ARG A 768 -1.67 21.76 -27.06
CA ARG A 768 -0.53 20.84 -27.22
C ARG A 768 -0.88 19.42 -26.77
N LEU A 769 -1.94 19.25 -25.98
CA LEU A 769 -2.41 17.96 -25.45
C LEU A 769 -3.39 17.24 -26.39
N MET A 770 -3.58 17.74 -27.61
CA MET A 770 -4.47 17.14 -28.60
C MET A 770 -3.79 15.93 -29.25
N ILE A 771 -3.93 14.78 -28.59
CA ILE A 771 -3.42 13.50 -29.07
C ILE A 771 -4.12 13.10 -30.38
N ARG A 772 -3.40 12.41 -31.27
CA ARG A 772 -3.92 11.90 -32.55
C ARG A 772 -3.67 10.40 -32.66
N LEU A 773 -4.36 9.77 -33.61
CA LEU A 773 -4.19 8.35 -33.91
C LEU A 773 -2.71 7.95 -34.15
N SER A 774 -1.96 8.76 -34.90
CA SER A 774 -0.53 8.51 -35.18
C SER A 774 0.38 8.56 -33.96
N ASP A 775 -0.07 9.17 -32.86
CA ASP A 775 0.72 9.27 -31.62
C ASP A 775 0.55 8.00 -30.74
N VAL A 776 -0.43 7.14 -31.05
CA VAL A 776 -0.79 5.95 -30.25
C VAL A 776 -0.89 4.66 -31.08
N VAL A 777 -0.66 4.74 -32.39
CA VAL A 777 -0.67 3.63 -33.35
C VAL A 777 0.57 3.72 -34.26
N TRP A 778 1.11 2.59 -34.71
CA TRP A 778 2.28 2.51 -35.59
C TRP A 778 2.00 3.07 -37.00
N GLU A 779 2.98 3.73 -37.65
CA GLU A 779 2.81 4.40 -38.96
C GLU A 779 2.33 3.48 -40.10
N GLU A 780 2.68 2.19 -40.06
CA GLU A 780 2.35 1.18 -41.09
C GLU A 780 0.84 0.86 -41.18
N ILE A 781 0.06 1.23 -40.16
CA ILE A 781 -1.37 0.89 -40.04
C ILE A 781 -2.27 1.79 -40.92
N ALA A 782 -1.81 2.99 -41.28
CA ALA A 782 -2.61 3.93 -42.07
C ALA A 782 -2.87 3.43 -43.49
N GLU A 783 -1.90 2.76 -44.11
CA GLU A 783 -2.05 2.16 -45.44
C GLU A 783 -3.00 0.96 -45.41
N GLU A 784 -2.89 0.09 -44.39
CA GLU A 784 -3.81 -1.04 -44.20
C GLU A 784 -5.27 -0.59 -44.01
N LEU A 785 -5.51 0.47 -43.22
CA LEU A 785 -6.86 1.00 -42.97
C LEU A 785 -7.56 1.55 -44.22
N SER A 786 -6.79 2.00 -45.22
CA SER A 786 -7.35 2.52 -46.48
C SER A 786 -8.07 1.46 -47.31
N LEU A 787 -7.75 0.18 -47.10
CA LEU A 787 -8.40 -0.96 -47.75
C LEU A 787 -9.78 -1.31 -47.15
N PHE A 788 -10.13 -0.69 -46.00
CA PHE A 788 -11.38 -0.89 -45.28
C PHE A 788 -12.16 0.44 -45.19
N PRO A 789 -12.78 0.89 -46.30
CA PRO A 789 -13.46 2.18 -46.39
C PRO A 789 -14.76 2.22 -45.58
N ASP A 790 -15.17 3.40 -45.10
CA ASP A 790 -16.44 3.56 -44.36
C ASP A 790 -17.68 3.53 -45.28
N ALA A 791 -17.48 3.68 -46.59
CA ALA A 791 -18.51 3.56 -47.63
C ALA A 791 -17.93 3.04 -48.94
N VAL A 792 -18.77 2.38 -49.74
CA VAL A 792 -18.46 1.87 -51.07
C VAL A 792 -19.36 2.55 -52.10
N GLU A 793 -18.76 3.14 -53.13
CA GLU A 793 -19.46 3.75 -54.25
C GLU A 793 -19.80 2.70 -55.30
N CYS A 794 -21.08 2.58 -55.70
CA CYS A 794 -21.52 1.68 -56.75
C CYS A 794 -22.75 2.26 -57.48
N GLU A 795 -22.74 2.25 -58.82
CA GLU A 795 -23.83 2.77 -59.68
C GLU A 795 -24.28 4.21 -59.37
N GLY A 796 -23.39 5.05 -58.83
CA GLY A 796 -23.69 6.44 -58.46
C GLY A 796 -24.31 6.62 -57.06
N ASN A 797 -24.44 5.53 -56.29
CA ASN A 797 -24.87 5.54 -54.90
C ASN A 797 -23.70 5.20 -53.95
N SER A 798 -23.75 5.74 -52.73
CA SER A 798 -22.74 5.51 -51.68
C SER A 798 -23.33 4.64 -50.58
N TYR A 799 -22.82 3.43 -50.40
CA TYR A 799 -23.32 2.47 -49.42
C TYR A 799 -22.41 2.38 -48.21
N ARG A 800 -22.97 2.58 -47.00
CA ARG A 800 -22.21 2.54 -45.76
C ARG A 800 -21.73 1.12 -45.44
N VAL A 801 -20.51 1.00 -44.94
CA VAL A 801 -19.91 -0.28 -44.53
C VAL A 801 -19.47 -0.24 -43.07
N ILE A 802 -19.85 -1.26 -42.31
CA ILE A 802 -19.48 -1.47 -40.92
C ILE A 802 -18.62 -2.72 -40.77
N TYR A 803 -17.65 -2.64 -39.86
CA TYR A 803 -16.68 -3.69 -39.59
C TYR A 803 -16.83 -4.17 -38.15
N ARG A 804 -16.88 -5.48 -37.97
CA ARG A 804 -16.90 -6.09 -36.64
C ARG A 804 -15.90 -7.24 -36.56
N SER A 805 -15.18 -7.30 -35.45
CA SER A 805 -14.26 -8.41 -35.14
C SER A 805 -14.70 -9.10 -33.86
N ALA A 806 -15.72 -9.95 -33.95
CA ALA A 806 -16.27 -10.68 -32.83
C ALA A 806 -16.62 -12.11 -33.26
N LEU A 807 -15.82 -13.07 -32.79
CA LEU A 807 -16.07 -14.50 -33.03
C LEU A 807 -17.53 -14.85 -32.68
N GLU A 808 -18.20 -15.57 -33.58
CA GLU A 808 -19.58 -16.06 -33.44
C GLU A 808 -20.69 -14.98 -33.48
N ALA A 809 -20.36 -13.70 -33.67
CA ALA A 809 -21.39 -12.68 -33.91
C ALA A 809 -22.00 -12.85 -35.32
N PRO A 810 -23.34 -12.77 -35.49
CA PRO A 810 -23.99 -12.88 -36.79
C PRO A 810 -23.47 -11.89 -37.84
N ASP A 811 -23.02 -10.72 -37.38
CA ASP A 811 -22.46 -9.62 -38.16
C ASP A 811 -20.92 -9.55 -38.11
N ASP A 812 -20.23 -10.62 -37.70
CA ASP A 812 -18.75 -10.68 -37.72
C ASP A 812 -18.22 -10.50 -39.16
N GLY A 813 -17.21 -9.65 -39.32
CA GLY A 813 -16.66 -9.29 -40.64
C GLY A 813 -17.21 -7.98 -41.17
N VAL A 814 -17.61 -7.99 -42.45
CA VAL A 814 -18.02 -6.80 -43.21
C VAL A 814 -19.54 -6.81 -43.38
N THR A 815 -20.21 -5.70 -43.08
CA THR A 815 -21.66 -5.55 -43.26
C THR A 815 -21.97 -4.24 -43.98
N PHE A 816 -22.72 -4.32 -45.07
CA PHE A 816 -23.30 -3.15 -45.75
C PHE A 816 -24.58 -2.74 -45.02
N GLU A 817 -24.72 -1.47 -44.68
CA GLU A 817 -25.92 -0.94 -44.02
C GLU A 817 -26.68 -0.03 -44.98
N ILE A 818 -27.96 -0.31 -45.18
CA ILE A 818 -28.85 0.47 -46.04
C ILE A 818 -30.23 0.69 -45.41
N GLY A 819 -30.94 1.72 -45.84
CA GLY A 819 -32.37 1.90 -45.53
C GLY A 819 -33.28 1.02 -46.38
N ILE A 820 -34.50 0.79 -45.91
CA ILE A 820 -35.52 -0.02 -46.61
C ILE A 820 -35.85 0.52 -48.02
N ASP A 821 -35.79 1.84 -48.24
CA ASP A 821 -36.04 2.45 -49.55
C ASP A 821 -34.89 2.19 -50.54
N GLU A 822 -33.66 2.02 -50.03
CA GLU A 822 -32.47 1.73 -50.83
C GLU A 822 -32.39 0.26 -51.24
N LEU A 823 -33.11 -0.63 -50.52
CA LEU A 823 -33.10 -2.08 -50.76
C LEU A 823 -33.52 -2.46 -52.17
N SER A 824 -34.42 -1.70 -52.80
CA SER A 824 -34.87 -1.96 -54.18
C SER A 824 -33.79 -1.62 -55.22
N ALA A 825 -32.94 -0.63 -54.93
CA ALA A 825 -31.87 -0.17 -55.82
C ALA A 825 -30.51 -0.83 -55.52
N PHE A 826 -30.33 -1.46 -54.35
CA PHE A 826 -29.06 -2.05 -53.95
C PHE A 826 -28.62 -3.20 -54.88
N PRO A 827 -27.40 -3.17 -55.47
CA PRO A 827 -26.93 -4.23 -56.36
C PRO A 827 -26.62 -5.52 -55.60
N GLY A 828 -27.37 -6.60 -55.87
CA GLY A 828 -27.23 -7.88 -55.16
C GLY A 828 -25.82 -8.48 -55.23
N TYR A 829 -25.09 -8.21 -56.31
CA TYR A 829 -23.72 -8.69 -56.46
C TYR A 829 -22.73 -8.00 -55.53
N LEU A 830 -22.97 -6.77 -55.07
CA LEU A 830 -21.99 -5.99 -54.29
C LEU A 830 -21.57 -6.69 -53.00
N VAL A 831 -22.52 -7.35 -52.33
CA VAL A 831 -22.27 -8.17 -51.12
C VAL A 831 -21.33 -9.33 -51.41
N SER A 832 -21.42 -9.94 -52.60
CA SER A 832 -20.55 -11.06 -52.96
C SER A 832 -19.07 -10.67 -53.08
N TRP A 833 -18.78 -9.40 -53.38
CA TRP A 833 -17.42 -8.84 -53.52
C TRP A 833 -16.84 -8.33 -52.21
N GLY A 834 -17.66 -7.72 -51.33
CA GLY A 834 -17.20 -7.20 -50.04
C GLY A 834 -16.46 -5.87 -50.15
N VAL A 835 -15.24 -5.79 -49.62
CA VAL A 835 -14.37 -4.59 -49.68
C VAL A 835 -12.94 -4.97 -50.07
N PRO A 836 -12.11 -4.01 -50.53
CA PRO A 836 -10.73 -4.31 -50.97
C PRO A 836 -9.89 -5.08 -49.95
N GLY A 837 -10.00 -4.76 -48.66
CA GLY A 837 -9.18 -5.34 -47.59
C GLY A 837 -9.39 -6.83 -47.33
N ILE A 838 -10.50 -7.42 -47.78
CA ILE A 838 -10.76 -8.88 -47.67
C ILE A 838 -10.74 -9.60 -49.02
N PHE A 839 -10.59 -8.84 -50.12
CA PHE A 839 -10.87 -9.32 -51.46
C PHE A 839 -9.92 -10.43 -51.91
N GLU A 840 -8.61 -10.23 -51.74
CA GLU A 840 -7.59 -11.22 -52.10
C GLU A 840 -7.75 -12.55 -51.35
N GLU A 841 -7.91 -12.50 -50.02
CA GLU A 841 -8.09 -13.70 -49.19
C GLU A 841 -9.39 -14.44 -49.54
N ARG A 842 -10.46 -13.69 -49.79
CA ARG A 842 -11.76 -14.25 -50.21
C ARG A 842 -11.65 -14.98 -51.55
N VAL A 843 -10.98 -14.40 -52.54
CA VAL A 843 -10.78 -15.03 -53.85
C VAL A 843 -9.93 -16.30 -53.74
N ASP A 844 -8.82 -16.27 -53.00
CA ASP A 844 -7.97 -17.46 -52.80
C ASP A 844 -8.75 -18.61 -52.16
N LEU A 845 -9.53 -18.33 -51.11
CA LEU A 845 -10.34 -19.36 -50.44
C LEU A 845 -11.48 -19.87 -51.31
N LEU A 846 -12.12 -19.02 -52.11
CA LEU A 846 -13.13 -19.45 -53.09
C LEU A 846 -12.51 -20.37 -54.14
N MET A 847 -11.36 -20.04 -54.71
CA MET A 847 -10.63 -20.92 -55.64
C MET A 847 -10.27 -22.27 -54.99
N ARG A 848 -9.91 -22.27 -53.70
CA ARG A 848 -9.63 -23.51 -52.93
C ARG A 848 -10.88 -24.29 -52.56
N SER A 849 -12.05 -23.65 -52.53
CA SER A 849 -13.33 -24.28 -52.20
C SER A 849 -13.77 -25.31 -53.25
N LEU A 850 -13.35 -25.12 -54.51
CA LEU A 850 -13.62 -26.00 -55.66
C LEU A 850 -13.24 -27.46 -55.38
N SER A 851 -13.87 -28.40 -56.10
CA SER A 851 -13.53 -29.82 -55.99
C SER A 851 -12.11 -30.13 -56.47
N LYS A 852 -11.58 -31.31 -56.11
CA LYS A 852 -10.21 -31.72 -56.47
C LYS A 852 -9.95 -31.70 -57.98
N TRP A 853 -10.96 -31.99 -58.79
CA TRP A 853 -10.85 -32.00 -60.25
C TRP A 853 -10.91 -30.58 -60.83
N GLN A 854 -11.86 -29.76 -60.36
CA GLN A 854 -12.02 -28.36 -60.78
C GLN A 854 -10.81 -27.48 -60.42
N ARG A 855 -10.12 -27.75 -59.30
CA ARG A 855 -8.89 -27.02 -58.92
C ARG A 855 -7.74 -27.12 -59.92
N GLN A 856 -7.80 -28.04 -60.89
CA GLN A 856 -6.84 -28.05 -62.00
C GLN A 856 -6.92 -26.75 -62.81
N ALA A 857 -8.09 -26.12 -62.91
CA ALA A 857 -8.29 -24.84 -63.58
C ALA A 857 -7.52 -23.69 -62.92
N CYS A 858 -7.29 -23.80 -61.61
CA CYS A 858 -6.58 -22.79 -60.83
C CYS A 858 -5.08 -23.06 -60.77
N PHE A 859 -4.53 -24.18 -61.24
CA PHE A 859 -3.13 -24.55 -60.95
C PHE A 859 -2.12 -23.80 -61.85
N PRO A 860 -1.06 -23.16 -61.29
CA PRO A 860 -0.82 -22.88 -59.86
C PRO A 860 -1.75 -21.79 -59.29
N ILE A 861 -2.34 -22.02 -58.10
CA ILE A 861 -3.37 -21.13 -57.51
C ILE A 861 -2.86 -19.70 -57.32
N ALA A 862 -1.59 -19.54 -56.92
CA ALA A 862 -0.98 -18.22 -56.75
C ALA A 862 -0.96 -17.40 -58.05
N ASP A 863 -0.71 -18.06 -59.19
CA ASP A 863 -0.71 -17.40 -60.50
C ASP A 863 -2.13 -17.01 -60.92
N ALA A 864 -3.11 -17.89 -60.68
CA ALA A 864 -4.52 -17.63 -60.95
C ALA A 864 -5.08 -16.48 -60.12
N LEU A 865 -4.71 -16.43 -58.84
CA LEU A 865 -5.07 -15.35 -57.94
C LEU A 865 -4.46 -14.02 -58.43
N ALA A 866 -3.16 -13.99 -58.70
CA ALA A 866 -2.48 -12.77 -59.14
C ALA A 866 -3.04 -12.23 -60.47
N GLU A 867 -3.33 -13.11 -61.43
CA GLU A 867 -3.95 -12.73 -62.70
C GLU A 867 -5.38 -12.19 -62.51
N PHE A 868 -6.19 -12.83 -61.65
CA PHE A 868 -7.54 -12.34 -61.36
C PHE A 868 -7.50 -10.97 -60.67
N LEU A 869 -6.65 -10.80 -59.65
CA LEU A 869 -6.49 -9.51 -58.97
C LEU A 869 -5.99 -8.42 -59.93
N ALA A 870 -5.13 -8.75 -60.88
CA ALA A 870 -4.66 -7.81 -61.90
C ALA A 870 -5.80 -7.33 -62.82
N LEU A 871 -6.73 -8.22 -63.20
CA LEU A 871 -7.91 -7.86 -64.02
C LEU A 871 -8.85 -6.90 -63.29
N TRP A 872 -8.85 -6.93 -61.95
CA TRP A 872 -9.74 -6.13 -61.10
C TRP A 872 -9.02 -5.01 -60.33
N GLN A 873 -7.87 -4.52 -60.82
CA GLN A 873 -7.09 -3.43 -60.21
C GLN A 873 -7.86 -2.10 -60.03
N GLY A 874 -9.03 -1.93 -60.65
CA GLY A 874 -9.92 -0.78 -60.48
C GLY A 874 -11.10 -0.98 -59.51
N TRP A 875 -11.33 -2.20 -59.01
CA TRP A 875 -12.39 -2.57 -58.05
C TRP A 875 -13.79 -1.97 -58.33
N GLU A 876 -14.38 -2.27 -59.48
CA GLU A 876 -15.75 -1.85 -59.85
C GLU A 876 -16.61 -3.07 -60.23
N PRO A 877 -17.27 -3.75 -59.27
CA PRO A 877 -18.01 -4.99 -59.54
C PRO A 877 -19.21 -4.76 -60.46
N GLN A 878 -19.39 -5.66 -61.44
CA GLN A 878 -20.47 -5.59 -62.46
C GLN A 878 -21.37 -6.84 -62.47
N CYS A 879 -20.97 -7.90 -61.78
CA CYS A 879 -21.69 -9.17 -61.67
C CYS A 879 -21.30 -9.86 -60.35
N HIS A 880 -21.91 -10.99 -60.00
CA HIS A 880 -21.55 -11.72 -58.78
C HIS A 880 -20.09 -12.25 -58.84
N LEU A 881 -19.38 -12.23 -57.71
CA LEU A 881 -17.96 -12.61 -57.65
C LEU A 881 -17.71 -14.05 -58.16
N CYS A 882 -18.57 -14.99 -57.77
CA CYS A 882 -18.46 -16.38 -58.22
C CYS A 882 -18.72 -16.52 -59.73
N ALA A 883 -19.58 -15.69 -60.33
CA ALA A 883 -19.78 -15.65 -61.77
C ALA A 883 -18.52 -15.12 -62.49
N ALA A 884 -17.94 -14.00 -62.02
CA ALA A 884 -16.69 -13.47 -62.57
C ALA A 884 -15.52 -14.47 -62.44
N LEU A 885 -15.43 -15.18 -61.31
CA LEU A 885 -14.42 -16.22 -61.10
C LEU A 885 -14.66 -17.46 -61.98
N ALA A 886 -15.92 -17.88 -62.17
CA ALA A 886 -16.27 -19.00 -63.03
C ALA A 886 -15.87 -18.72 -64.49
N GLU A 887 -16.18 -17.53 -64.99
CA GLU A 887 -15.81 -17.08 -66.34
C GLU A 887 -14.29 -17.07 -66.50
N PHE A 888 -13.58 -16.37 -65.61
CA PHE A 888 -12.12 -16.28 -65.64
C PHE A 888 -11.44 -17.66 -65.61
N LEU A 889 -11.86 -18.56 -64.71
CA LEU A 889 -11.25 -19.89 -64.60
C LEU A 889 -11.62 -20.81 -65.77
N SER A 890 -12.81 -20.66 -66.34
CA SER A 890 -13.23 -21.41 -67.52
C SER A 890 -12.42 -21.02 -68.74
N GLU A 891 -12.20 -19.72 -68.95
CA GLU A 891 -11.34 -19.20 -70.03
C GLU A 891 -9.89 -19.60 -69.84
N ARG A 892 -9.37 -19.48 -68.62
CA ARG A 892 -7.97 -19.83 -68.28
C ARG A 892 -7.67 -21.32 -68.50
N SER A 893 -8.63 -22.21 -68.20
CA SER A 893 -8.39 -23.66 -68.16
C SER A 893 -9.00 -24.45 -69.31
N GLY A 894 -9.93 -23.87 -70.06
CA GLY A 894 -10.72 -24.54 -71.10
C GLY A 894 -11.74 -25.55 -70.57
N HIS A 895 -11.93 -25.66 -69.25
CA HIS A 895 -12.93 -26.53 -68.61
C HIS A 895 -14.08 -25.69 -68.08
N GLU A 896 -15.31 -26.17 -68.20
CA GLU A 896 -16.49 -25.46 -67.69
C GLU A 896 -16.49 -25.47 -66.15
N ILE A 897 -16.35 -24.28 -65.56
CA ILE A 897 -16.59 -23.97 -64.14
C ILE A 897 -17.88 -23.15 -64.09
N LYS A 898 -18.79 -23.51 -63.17
CA LYS A 898 -20.04 -22.78 -62.94
C LYS A 898 -20.00 -22.04 -61.60
N GLU A 899 -20.87 -21.06 -61.45
CA GLU A 899 -21.02 -20.31 -60.20
C GLU A 899 -21.34 -21.23 -59.00
N GLU A 900 -22.20 -22.23 -59.21
CA GLU A 900 -22.60 -23.24 -58.22
C GLU A 900 -21.47 -24.19 -57.78
N ASP A 901 -20.33 -24.18 -58.46
CA ASP A 901 -19.17 -25.01 -58.09
C ASP A 901 -18.39 -24.45 -56.90
N PHE A 902 -18.51 -23.14 -56.64
CA PHE A 902 -17.88 -22.49 -55.49
C PHE A 902 -18.69 -22.73 -54.23
N ASN A 903 -18.01 -23.14 -53.15
CA ASN A 903 -18.65 -23.33 -51.86
C ASN A 903 -18.32 -22.14 -50.95
N SER A 904 -19.25 -21.19 -50.88
CA SER A 904 -19.16 -20.00 -50.03
C SER A 904 -19.21 -20.33 -48.53
N GLU A 905 -19.91 -21.39 -48.12
CA GLU A 905 -20.01 -21.84 -46.71
C GLU A 905 -18.65 -22.27 -46.13
N ARG A 906 -17.68 -22.66 -46.98
CA ARG A 906 -16.31 -22.97 -46.55
C ARG A 906 -15.51 -21.74 -46.15
N LEU A 907 -15.97 -20.53 -46.48
CA LEU A 907 -15.31 -19.32 -46.05
C LEU A 907 -15.62 -19.06 -44.57
N PRO A 908 -14.61 -18.67 -43.77
CA PRO A 908 -14.82 -18.15 -42.43
C PRO A 908 -15.88 -17.04 -42.42
N ALA A 909 -16.68 -16.95 -41.35
CA ALA A 909 -17.77 -15.98 -41.23
C ALA A 909 -17.32 -14.53 -41.50
N GLN A 910 -16.11 -14.17 -41.07
CA GLN A 910 -15.56 -12.84 -41.27
C GLN A 910 -15.26 -12.46 -42.73
N LEU A 911 -15.13 -13.44 -43.61
CA LEU A 911 -14.90 -13.24 -45.03
C LEU A 911 -16.18 -13.34 -45.85
N ARG A 912 -17.35 -13.51 -45.23
CA ARG A 912 -18.67 -13.54 -45.86
C ARG A 912 -19.39 -12.23 -45.56
N PRO A 913 -19.39 -11.24 -46.48
CA PRO A 913 -20.02 -9.97 -46.23
C PRO A 913 -21.54 -10.13 -46.10
N LYS A 914 -22.17 -9.26 -45.32
CA LYS A 914 -23.62 -9.22 -45.10
C LYS A 914 -24.21 -7.92 -45.58
N ILE A 915 -25.52 -7.89 -45.74
CA ILE A 915 -26.35 -6.70 -45.88
C ILE A 915 -27.27 -6.62 -44.66
N ARG A 916 -27.37 -5.42 -44.07
CA ARG A 916 -28.30 -5.09 -43.01
C ARG A 916 -29.23 -3.97 -43.49
N VAL A 917 -30.52 -4.17 -43.32
CA VAL A 917 -31.56 -3.22 -43.74
C VAL A 917 -32.21 -2.59 -42.51
N TYR A 918 -32.33 -1.27 -42.52
CA TYR A 918 -32.98 -0.51 -41.46
C TYR A 918 -34.32 0.10 -41.92
N GLY A 919 -35.27 0.19 -40.99
CA GLY A 919 -36.50 0.95 -41.14
C GLY A 919 -36.35 2.43 -40.79
N ASP A 920 -37.45 3.18 -40.82
CA ASP A 920 -37.43 4.65 -40.67
C ASP A 920 -37.09 5.12 -39.25
N GLU A 921 -37.35 4.29 -38.23
CA GLU A 921 -37.03 4.59 -36.83
C GLU A 921 -35.65 4.07 -36.42
N GLY A 922 -34.88 3.53 -37.39
CA GLY A 922 -33.55 2.95 -37.17
C GLY A 922 -33.58 1.51 -36.63
N GLU A 923 -34.72 0.84 -36.67
CA GLU A 923 -34.89 -0.57 -36.33
C GLU A 923 -34.31 -1.48 -37.41
N GLU A 924 -33.63 -2.56 -36.99
CA GLU A 924 -33.10 -3.56 -37.92
C GLU A 924 -34.25 -4.44 -38.46
N LEU A 925 -34.46 -4.41 -39.77
CA LEU A 925 -35.49 -5.19 -40.47
C LEU A 925 -34.98 -6.55 -40.96
N GLY A 926 -33.68 -6.67 -41.22
CA GLY A 926 -33.07 -7.93 -41.64
C GLY A 926 -31.55 -7.85 -41.80
N LEU A 927 -30.89 -9.00 -41.66
CA LEU A 927 -29.45 -9.21 -41.83
C LEU A 927 -29.22 -10.55 -42.55
N ASP A 928 -28.53 -10.54 -43.69
CA ASP A 928 -28.30 -11.75 -44.51
C ASP A 928 -27.04 -11.59 -45.38
N GLU A 929 -26.52 -12.70 -45.91
CA GLU A 929 -25.42 -12.76 -46.87
C GLU A 929 -25.92 -12.60 -48.32
N ASP A 930 -27.23 -12.74 -48.56
CA ASP A 930 -27.87 -12.53 -49.86
C ASP A 930 -29.01 -11.49 -49.76
N VAL A 931 -29.07 -10.61 -50.77
CA VAL A 931 -30.09 -9.56 -50.88
C VAL A 931 -31.46 -10.13 -51.25
N GLY A 932 -31.51 -11.27 -51.96
CA GLY A 932 -32.75 -11.91 -52.42
C GLY A 932 -33.71 -12.27 -51.27
N PRO A 933 -33.29 -13.12 -50.30
CA PRO A 933 -34.12 -13.52 -49.16
C PRO A 933 -34.64 -12.33 -48.34
N ILE A 934 -33.80 -11.31 -48.12
CA ILE A 934 -34.20 -10.08 -47.42
C ILE A 934 -35.28 -9.34 -48.21
N ARG A 935 -35.11 -9.17 -49.52
CA ARG A 935 -36.12 -8.53 -50.38
C ARG A 935 -37.46 -9.25 -50.32
N ASP A 936 -37.44 -10.59 -50.36
CA ASP A 936 -38.66 -11.40 -50.29
C ASP A 936 -39.35 -11.28 -48.93
N SER A 937 -38.59 -11.31 -47.83
CA SER A 937 -39.13 -11.19 -46.47
C SER A 937 -39.74 -9.80 -46.19
N LEU A 938 -39.19 -8.75 -46.79
CA LEU A 938 -39.63 -7.36 -46.63
C LEU A 938 -40.58 -6.91 -47.74
N ALA A 939 -40.97 -7.81 -48.66
CA ALA A 939 -41.84 -7.52 -49.79
C ALA A 939 -43.21 -6.96 -49.36
N ALA A 940 -43.76 -7.43 -48.23
CA ALA A 940 -45.03 -6.93 -47.69
C ALA A 940 -44.91 -5.48 -47.20
N ILE A 941 -43.79 -5.11 -46.58
CA ILE A 941 -43.51 -3.73 -46.12
C ILE A 941 -43.29 -2.82 -47.32
N LEU A 942 -42.55 -3.29 -48.34
CA LEU A 942 -42.39 -2.59 -49.62
C LEU A 942 -43.73 -2.42 -50.35
N ARG A 943 -44.63 -3.43 -50.31
CA ARG A 943 -45.98 -3.36 -50.87
C ARG A 943 -46.85 -2.37 -50.10
N GLY A 944 -46.85 -2.40 -48.76
CA GLY A 944 -47.58 -1.46 -47.92
C GLY A 944 -47.20 -0.01 -48.20
N ARG A 945 -45.89 0.29 -48.35
CA ARG A 945 -45.41 1.62 -48.75
C ARG A 945 -45.90 2.03 -50.15
N LYS A 946 -45.96 1.09 -51.10
CA LYS A 946 -46.55 1.35 -52.42
C LYS A 946 -48.06 1.64 -52.33
N GLU A 947 -48.80 0.92 -51.47
CA GLU A 947 -50.23 1.13 -51.25
C GLU A 947 -50.53 2.48 -50.56
N GLU A 948 -49.73 2.88 -49.56
CA GLU A 948 -49.83 4.19 -48.92
C GLU A 948 -49.55 5.33 -49.91
N ALA A 949 -48.51 5.18 -50.74
CA ALA A 949 -48.21 6.14 -51.80
C ALA A 949 -49.35 6.27 -52.83
N ALA A 950 -50.04 5.16 -53.15
CA ALA A 950 -51.19 5.15 -54.05
C ALA A 950 -52.47 5.76 -53.44
N ASN A 951 -52.69 5.61 -52.12
CA ASN A 951 -53.93 6.04 -51.46
C ASN A 951 -54.01 7.54 -51.14
N LEU A 952 -52.89 8.28 -51.21
CA LEU A 952 -52.83 9.74 -51.01
C LEU A 952 -53.87 10.55 -51.81
N GLN A 953 -54.37 10.02 -52.94
CA GLN A 953 -55.34 10.69 -53.82
C GLN A 953 -56.77 10.14 -53.73
N TRP A 954 -56.95 8.86 -53.40
CA TRP A 954 -58.23 8.16 -53.54
C TRP A 954 -58.95 7.89 -52.21
N GLU A 955 -58.29 8.12 -51.07
CA GLU A 955 -58.84 7.85 -49.75
C GLU A 955 -59.95 8.84 -49.35
N MET A 956 -61.17 8.31 -49.17
CA MET A 956 -62.32 8.99 -48.61
C MET A 956 -63.01 8.07 -47.60
N THR A 957 -63.54 8.61 -46.50
CA THR A 957 -64.20 7.82 -45.45
C THR A 957 -65.52 8.46 -45.01
N GLY A 958 -66.44 7.69 -44.43
CA GLY A 958 -67.59 8.23 -43.69
C GLY A 958 -68.85 8.56 -44.50
N GLY A 959 -68.99 8.06 -45.73
CA GLY A 959 -70.17 8.33 -46.58
C GLY A 959 -71.38 7.48 -46.22
N GLU A 960 -72.52 8.12 -45.90
CA GLU A 960 -73.82 7.45 -45.69
C GLU A 960 -74.74 7.50 -46.93
N ILE A 961 -74.41 8.38 -47.89
CA ILE A 961 -75.03 8.53 -49.20
C ILE A 961 -73.93 8.61 -50.27
N TRP A 962 -74.26 8.47 -51.56
CA TRP A 962 -73.25 8.53 -52.62
C TRP A 962 -72.58 9.91 -52.69
N SER A 963 -71.34 10.03 -52.19
CA SER A 963 -70.55 11.26 -52.18
C SER A 963 -69.16 11.14 -52.82
N PHE A 964 -68.87 10.03 -53.50
CA PHE A 964 -67.52 9.67 -53.97
C PHE A 964 -67.21 10.07 -55.41
N GLY A 965 -68.12 10.75 -56.11
CA GLY A 965 -67.97 11.07 -57.53
C GLY A 965 -68.17 9.86 -58.45
N GLU A 966 -67.52 9.88 -59.62
CA GLU A 966 -67.45 8.72 -60.53
C GLU A 966 -66.25 7.86 -60.14
N VAL A 967 -66.48 6.57 -59.91
CA VAL A 967 -65.43 5.63 -59.49
C VAL A 967 -64.93 4.88 -60.73
N PRO A 968 -63.73 5.18 -61.28
CA PRO A 968 -63.23 4.50 -62.47
C PRO A 968 -62.86 3.03 -62.18
N PHE A 969 -62.62 2.26 -63.24
CA PHE A 969 -62.17 0.87 -63.11
C PHE A 969 -60.65 0.79 -62.84
N GLU A 970 -59.85 1.67 -63.42
CA GLU A 970 -58.40 1.76 -63.24
C GLU A 970 -57.96 3.24 -63.37
N ASP A 971 -56.88 3.61 -62.69
CA ASP A 971 -56.18 4.89 -62.81
C ASP A 971 -54.68 4.65 -63.04
N VAL A 972 -54.14 5.31 -64.06
CA VAL A 972 -52.74 5.20 -64.53
C VAL A 972 -51.98 6.53 -64.39
N SER A 973 -52.53 7.51 -63.68
CA SER A 973 -52.04 8.89 -63.67
C SER A 973 -50.87 9.20 -62.72
N HIS A 974 -50.33 8.23 -61.98
CA HIS A 974 -49.16 8.41 -61.10
C HIS A 974 -47.84 8.61 -61.89
N LEU A 975 -47.60 9.85 -62.32
CA LEU A 975 -46.34 10.34 -62.89
C LEU A 975 -45.70 11.33 -61.89
N SER A 976 -44.82 10.86 -61.01
CA SER A 976 -43.82 11.70 -60.35
C SER A 976 -42.44 11.37 -60.91
N GLU A 977 -41.69 12.39 -61.31
CA GLU A 977 -40.33 12.26 -61.86
C GLU A 977 -39.41 11.56 -60.84
N GLY A 978 -39.03 10.31 -61.10
CA GLY A 978 -37.96 9.63 -60.35
C GLY A 978 -38.12 8.13 -60.09
N ALA A 979 -39.31 7.53 -60.25
CA ALA A 979 -39.51 6.09 -59.98
C ALA A 979 -39.61 5.26 -61.27
N TRP A 980 -38.85 4.15 -61.32
CA TRP A 980 -38.93 3.15 -62.39
C TRP A 980 -40.17 2.23 -62.19
N SER A 981 -40.97 2.14 -63.25
CA SER A 981 -42.15 1.30 -63.52
C SER A 981 -43.56 1.82 -63.12
N PRO A 982 -44.50 1.96 -64.09
CA PRO A 982 -45.87 2.44 -63.86
C PRO A 982 -46.85 1.27 -63.64
N ASP A 983 -47.24 1.00 -62.38
CA ASP A 983 -48.29 0.02 -62.10
C ASP A 983 -49.66 0.73 -61.99
N PRO A 984 -50.73 0.26 -62.66
CA PRO A 984 -52.08 0.81 -62.55
C PRO A 984 -52.66 0.58 -61.14
N VAL A 985 -53.45 1.53 -60.64
CA VAL A 985 -54.21 1.39 -59.38
C VAL A 985 -55.71 1.33 -59.67
N TYR A 986 -56.48 0.65 -58.81
CA TYR A 986 -57.90 0.32 -59.02
C TYR A 986 -58.78 0.93 -57.92
N PRO A 987 -59.44 2.08 -58.15
CA PRO A 987 -60.33 2.70 -57.16
C PRO A 987 -61.61 1.91 -56.91
N ALA A 988 -62.00 1.82 -55.65
CA ALA A 988 -63.17 1.07 -55.20
C ALA A 988 -63.79 1.65 -53.93
N LEU A 989 -65.09 1.37 -53.73
CA LEU A 989 -65.76 1.70 -52.48
C LEU A 989 -65.36 0.69 -51.40
N VAL A 990 -65.47 1.07 -50.13
CA VAL A 990 -65.08 0.24 -48.99
C VAL A 990 -66.23 0.23 -47.99
N ASP A 991 -66.60 -0.96 -47.51
CA ASP A 991 -67.54 -1.10 -46.40
C ASP A 991 -66.83 -0.80 -45.06
N GLU A 992 -67.16 0.32 -44.42
CA GLU A 992 -66.61 0.72 -43.12
C GLU A 992 -67.51 0.27 -41.94
N GLY A 993 -68.52 -0.56 -42.22
CA GLY A 993 -69.48 -1.07 -41.24
C GLY A 993 -70.64 -0.12 -40.98
N THR A 994 -70.37 1.10 -40.51
CA THR A 994 -71.40 2.13 -40.26
C THR A 994 -71.54 3.15 -41.39
N SER A 995 -70.55 3.20 -42.28
CA SER A 995 -70.44 4.12 -43.42
C SER A 995 -69.76 3.43 -44.60
N VAL A 996 -69.55 4.16 -45.68
CA VAL A 996 -68.84 3.72 -46.87
C VAL A 996 -67.67 4.67 -47.13
N GLY A 997 -66.51 4.11 -47.46
CA GLY A 997 -65.33 4.83 -47.91
C GLY A 997 -65.02 4.59 -49.39
N MET A 998 -63.94 5.18 -49.88
CA MET A 998 -63.32 4.92 -51.18
C MET A 998 -61.80 4.87 -50.99
N ARG A 999 -61.11 3.94 -51.67
CA ARG A 999 -59.64 3.88 -51.72
C ARG A 999 -59.16 3.22 -53.01
N ALA A 1000 -57.86 3.32 -53.28
CA ALA A 1000 -57.20 2.62 -54.37
C ALA A 1000 -56.63 1.27 -53.91
N PHE A 1001 -56.65 0.29 -54.82
CA PHE A 1001 -56.10 -1.04 -54.64
C PHE A 1001 -55.06 -1.32 -55.73
N ILE A 1002 -54.10 -2.19 -55.46
CA ILE A 1002 -53.10 -2.62 -56.46
C ILE A 1002 -53.63 -3.78 -57.30
N GLU A 1003 -54.54 -4.59 -56.76
CA GLU A 1003 -55.14 -5.73 -57.44
C GLU A 1003 -56.59 -5.44 -57.83
N ARG A 1004 -56.96 -5.78 -59.06
CA ARG A 1004 -58.28 -5.49 -59.61
C ARG A 1004 -59.39 -6.27 -58.90
N GLU A 1005 -59.15 -7.53 -58.60
CA GLU A 1005 -60.11 -8.43 -57.97
C GLU A 1005 -60.46 -7.98 -56.55
N GLU A 1006 -59.48 -7.46 -55.81
CA GLU A 1006 -59.66 -6.89 -54.47
C GLU A 1006 -60.49 -5.60 -54.52
N ALA A 1007 -60.22 -4.75 -55.52
CA ALA A 1007 -61.00 -3.54 -55.77
C ALA A 1007 -62.47 -3.86 -56.11
N GLU A 1008 -62.71 -4.83 -56.99
CA GLU A 1008 -64.06 -5.20 -57.42
C GLU A 1008 -64.90 -5.75 -56.26
N GLU A 1009 -64.32 -6.61 -55.41
CA GLU A 1009 -65.00 -7.16 -54.24
C GLU A 1009 -65.24 -6.11 -53.14
N SER A 1010 -64.25 -5.25 -52.88
CA SER A 1010 -64.44 -4.12 -51.95
C SER A 1010 -65.54 -3.19 -52.45
N HIS A 1011 -65.54 -2.83 -53.73
CA HIS A 1011 -66.53 -1.95 -54.33
C HIS A 1011 -67.94 -2.55 -54.23
N ARG A 1012 -68.08 -3.86 -54.48
CA ARG A 1012 -69.32 -4.61 -54.26
C ARG A 1012 -69.80 -4.52 -52.82
N ALA A 1013 -68.91 -4.73 -51.86
CA ALA A 1013 -69.23 -4.58 -50.43
C ALA A 1013 -69.68 -3.16 -50.07
N GLY A 1014 -68.98 -2.14 -50.55
CA GLY A 1014 -69.31 -0.72 -50.33
C GLY A 1014 -70.66 -0.32 -50.92
N CYS A 1015 -70.96 -0.72 -52.17
CA CYS A 1015 -72.26 -0.46 -52.80
C CYS A 1015 -73.42 -1.09 -52.02
N VAL A 1016 -73.25 -2.33 -51.54
CA VAL A 1016 -74.26 -3.01 -50.74
C VAL A 1016 -74.46 -2.32 -49.40
N ARG A 1017 -73.38 -1.95 -48.70
CA ARG A 1017 -73.47 -1.17 -47.46
C ARG A 1017 -74.24 0.13 -47.67
N LEU A 1018 -73.93 0.87 -48.72
CA LEU A 1018 -74.59 2.13 -49.03
C LEU A 1018 -76.10 1.94 -49.24
N PHE A 1019 -76.50 0.87 -49.95
CA PHE A 1019 -77.90 0.54 -50.14
C PHE A 1019 -78.61 0.18 -48.83
N LEU A 1020 -77.95 -0.57 -47.95
CA LEU A 1020 -78.50 -0.93 -46.65
C LEU A 1020 -78.71 0.30 -45.74
N LEU A 1021 -77.80 1.28 -45.82
CA LEU A 1021 -77.93 2.56 -45.11
C LEU A 1021 -79.05 3.43 -45.71
N GLU A 1022 -79.12 3.54 -47.04
CA GLU A 1022 -80.12 4.37 -47.73
C GLU A 1022 -81.56 3.80 -47.60
N GLN A 1023 -81.72 2.48 -47.62
CA GLN A 1023 -83.03 1.80 -47.54
C GLN A 1023 -83.30 1.16 -46.17
N CYS A 1024 -82.76 1.73 -45.09
CA CYS A 1024 -82.81 1.17 -43.74
C CYS A 1024 -84.22 0.74 -43.27
N ASP A 1025 -85.26 1.54 -43.53
CA ASP A 1025 -86.65 1.20 -43.18
C ASP A 1025 -87.14 -0.09 -43.88
N HIS A 1026 -86.73 -0.30 -45.14
CA HIS A 1026 -87.13 -1.50 -45.90
C HIS A 1026 -86.30 -2.72 -45.50
N VAL A 1027 -85.02 -2.51 -45.17
CA VAL A 1027 -84.16 -3.52 -44.58
C VAL A 1027 -84.75 -4.03 -43.26
N ASP A 1028 -85.21 -3.13 -42.39
CA ASP A 1028 -85.89 -3.48 -41.13
C ASP A 1028 -87.17 -4.29 -41.34
N PHE A 1029 -87.94 -3.96 -42.39
CA PHE A 1029 -89.12 -4.73 -42.78
C PHE A 1029 -88.74 -6.17 -43.17
N VAL A 1030 -87.73 -6.34 -44.04
CA VAL A 1030 -87.26 -7.67 -44.48
C VAL A 1030 -86.71 -8.45 -43.29
N ARG A 1031 -85.92 -7.83 -42.42
CA ARG A 1031 -85.38 -8.43 -41.18
C ARG A 1031 -86.46 -9.08 -40.33
N ARG A 1032 -87.58 -8.37 -40.10
CA ARG A 1032 -88.72 -8.89 -39.30
C ARG A 1032 -89.51 -10.00 -40.00
N LYS A 1033 -89.39 -10.14 -41.33
CA LYS A 1033 -90.20 -11.06 -42.15
C LYS A 1033 -89.39 -12.17 -42.81
N LEU A 1034 -88.11 -12.32 -42.47
CA LEU A 1034 -87.23 -13.37 -42.98
C LEU A 1034 -87.89 -14.77 -42.82
N PRO A 1035 -88.14 -15.48 -43.94
CA PRO A 1035 -88.82 -16.77 -43.93
C PRO A 1035 -87.82 -17.88 -43.58
N LEU A 1036 -87.39 -17.92 -42.31
CA LEU A 1036 -86.51 -18.96 -41.77
C LEU A 1036 -87.30 -19.94 -40.89
N GLY A 1037 -87.27 -21.21 -41.27
CA GLY A 1037 -87.92 -22.33 -40.59
C GLY A 1037 -87.26 -22.68 -39.24
N PRO A 1038 -88.00 -23.32 -38.31
CA PRO A 1038 -87.50 -23.61 -36.96
C PRO A 1038 -86.28 -24.54 -36.93
N ALA A 1039 -86.24 -25.54 -37.83
CA ALA A 1039 -85.13 -26.47 -37.95
C ALA A 1039 -83.84 -25.77 -38.38
N PHE A 1040 -83.94 -24.90 -39.40
CA PHE A 1040 -82.82 -24.07 -39.83
C PHE A 1040 -82.32 -23.14 -38.73
N ARG A 1041 -83.22 -22.47 -37.99
CA ARG A 1041 -82.82 -21.59 -36.87
C ARG A 1041 -82.07 -22.34 -35.78
N LEU A 1042 -82.49 -23.57 -35.46
CA LEU A 1042 -81.81 -24.40 -34.46
C LEU A 1042 -80.41 -24.82 -34.93
N HIS A 1043 -80.27 -25.20 -36.19
CA HIS A 1043 -78.97 -25.56 -36.76
C HIS A 1043 -78.05 -24.36 -36.96
N ALA A 1044 -78.59 -23.24 -37.42
CA ALA A 1044 -77.87 -21.97 -37.51
C ALA A 1044 -77.31 -21.52 -36.16
N ALA A 1045 -78.03 -21.74 -35.05
CA ALA A 1045 -77.52 -21.43 -33.71
C ALA A 1045 -76.31 -22.29 -33.29
N SER A 1046 -76.15 -23.49 -33.85
CA SER A 1046 -75.00 -24.37 -33.61
C SER A 1046 -73.81 -24.04 -34.52
N LEU A 1047 -74.06 -23.67 -35.77
CA LEU A 1047 -73.02 -23.33 -36.74
C LEU A 1047 -72.51 -21.89 -36.55
N PHE A 1048 -73.35 -20.99 -36.02
CA PHE A 1048 -73.06 -19.57 -35.86
C PHE A 1048 -73.42 -19.08 -34.43
N PRO A 1049 -72.65 -19.49 -33.40
CA PRO A 1049 -72.94 -19.17 -32.00
C PRO A 1049 -72.87 -17.67 -31.67
N GLU A 1050 -72.17 -16.87 -32.47
CA GLU A 1050 -72.01 -15.42 -32.28
C GLU A 1050 -73.18 -14.58 -32.84
N GLY A 1051 -74.18 -15.22 -33.49
CA GLY A 1051 -75.28 -14.53 -34.15
C GLY A 1051 -74.89 -13.92 -35.50
N GLY A 1052 -75.67 -12.95 -36.00
CA GLY A 1052 -75.33 -12.20 -37.23
C GLY A 1052 -75.68 -12.85 -38.57
N LEU A 1053 -76.11 -14.12 -38.60
CA LEU A 1053 -76.52 -14.80 -39.84
C LEU A 1053 -77.66 -14.08 -40.56
N GLU A 1054 -78.68 -13.61 -39.84
CA GLU A 1054 -79.80 -12.86 -40.43
C GLU A 1054 -79.31 -11.60 -41.15
N GLU A 1055 -78.33 -10.89 -40.59
CA GLU A 1055 -77.74 -9.70 -41.20
C GLU A 1055 -76.88 -10.04 -42.42
N ALA A 1056 -76.12 -11.14 -42.37
CA ALA A 1056 -75.38 -11.65 -43.52
C ALA A 1056 -76.32 -12.03 -44.68
N LEU A 1057 -77.46 -12.67 -44.38
CA LEU A 1057 -78.48 -13.01 -45.37
C LEU A 1057 -79.12 -11.79 -45.99
N ILE A 1058 -79.42 -10.77 -45.19
CA ILE A 1058 -79.95 -9.48 -45.66
C ILE A 1058 -78.92 -8.80 -46.57
N ARG A 1059 -77.65 -8.78 -46.16
CA ARG A 1059 -76.54 -8.20 -46.94
C ARG A 1059 -76.38 -8.92 -48.29
N CYS A 1060 -76.42 -10.25 -48.30
CA CYS A 1060 -76.35 -11.04 -49.53
C CYS A 1060 -77.63 -10.91 -50.39
N ALA A 1061 -78.80 -10.76 -49.77
CA ALA A 1061 -80.04 -10.46 -50.49
C ALA A 1061 -79.98 -9.07 -51.16
N ALA A 1062 -79.38 -8.09 -50.48
CA ALA A 1062 -79.15 -6.75 -51.02
C ALA A 1062 -78.18 -6.76 -52.22
N ASP A 1063 -77.09 -7.53 -52.14
CA ASP A 1063 -76.20 -7.80 -53.28
C ASP A 1063 -76.97 -8.35 -54.49
N GLY A 1064 -77.81 -9.36 -54.26
CA GLY A 1064 -78.68 -9.93 -55.28
C GLY A 1064 -79.72 -8.97 -55.85
N ALA A 1065 -80.28 -8.11 -55.00
CA ALA A 1065 -81.30 -7.14 -55.39
C ALA A 1065 -80.71 -5.99 -56.23
N LEU A 1066 -79.49 -5.54 -55.90
CA LEU A 1066 -78.73 -4.53 -56.65
C LEU A 1066 -78.25 -5.08 -58.00
N GLY A 1067 -77.77 -6.32 -58.04
CA GLY A 1067 -77.25 -6.94 -59.26
C GLY A 1067 -75.92 -6.32 -59.69
N LYS A 1068 -75.90 -5.55 -60.78
CA LYS A 1068 -74.65 -4.94 -61.27
C LYS A 1068 -74.28 -3.74 -60.39
N MET A 1069 -73.08 -3.73 -59.84
CA MET A 1069 -72.63 -2.69 -58.93
C MET A 1069 -72.48 -1.33 -59.64
N PRO A 1070 -73.15 -0.27 -59.16
CA PRO A 1070 -73.11 1.06 -59.76
C PRO A 1070 -71.79 1.76 -59.44
N ARG A 1071 -71.24 2.49 -60.40
CA ARG A 1071 -69.98 3.25 -60.28
C ARG A 1071 -70.18 4.78 -60.28
N SER A 1072 -71.44 5.22 -60.35
CA SER A 1072 -71.85 6.62 -60.30
C SER A 1072 -73.09 6.80 -59.41
N GLY A 1073 -73.28 8.02 -58.88
CA GLY A 1073 -74.43 8.31 -58.01
C GLY A 1073 -75.78 8.21 -58.72
N GLU A 1074 -75.83 8.53 -60.01
CA GLU A 1074 -77.06 8.37 -60.81
C GLU A 1074 -77.43 6.89 -61.00
N ASP A 1075 -76.44 6.05 -61.31
CA ASP A 1075 -76.65 4.60 -61.45
C ASP A 1075 -77.01 3.95 -60.12
N PHE A 1076 -76.43 4.42 -59.01
CA PHE A 1076 -76.74 3.91 -57.68
C PHE A 1076 -78.18 4.25 -57.27
N SER A 1077 -78.63 5.49 -57.44
CA SER A 1077 -80.01 5.87 -57.10
C SER A 1077 -81.05 5.05 -57.87
N LYS A 1078 -80.83 4.81 -59.17
CA LYS A 1078 -81.70 3.95 -60.00
C LYS A 1078 -81.68 2.49 -59.52
N SER A 1079 -80.50 1.95 -59.24
CA SER A 1079 -80.33 0.56 -58.82
C SER A 1079 -80.88 0.33 -57.42
N SER A 1080 -80.71 1.28 -56.50
CA SER A 1080 -81.22 1.25 -55.12
C SER A 1080 -82.75 1.20 -55.07
N LEU A 1081 -83.44 2.04 -55.84
CA LEU A 1081 -84.90 2.00 -55.92
C LEU A 1081 -85.43 0.67 -56.49
N ALA A 1082 -84.81 0.15 -57.55
CA ALA A 1082 -85.18 -1.14 -58.13
C ALA A 1082 -84.86 -2.32 -57.21
N ALA A 1083 -83.75 -2.25 -56.47
CA ALA A 1083 -83.34 -3.25 -55.50
C ALA A 1083 -84.27 -3.28 -54.28
N LYS A 1084 -84.75 -2.12 -53.82
CA LYS A 1084 -85.74 -2.01 -52.74
C LYS A 1084 -86.97 -2.87 -53.03
N GLU A 1085 -87.53 -2.81 -54.23
CA GLU A 1085 -88.72 -3.61 -54.60
C GLU A 1085 -88.46 -5.13 -54.63
N ARG A 1086 -87.21 -5.54 -54.85
CA ARG A 1086 -86.80 -6.95 -55.02
C ARG A 1086 -86.20 -7.57 -53.76
N LEU A 1087 -85.88 -6.77 -52.75
CA LEU A 1087 -85.09 -7.21 -51.59
C LEU A 1087 -85.74 -8.38 -50.85
N PHE A 1088 -87.07 -8.31 -50.63
CA PHE A 1088 -87.79 -9.39 -49.96
C PHE A 1088 -87.80 -10.69 -50.78
N ASP A 1089 -88.02 -10.62 -52.09
CA ASP A 1089 -87.99 -11.77 -52.98
C ASP A 1089 -86.58 -12.40 -53.05
N ALA A 1090 -85.54 -11.57 -53.04
CA ALA A 1090 -84.15 -12.01 -52.97
C ALA A 1090 -83.88 -12.75 -51.64
N ALA A 1091 -84.29 -12.18 -50.51
CA ALA A 1091 -84.16 -12.82 -49.19
C ALA A 1091 -84.90 -14.16 -49.13
N GLN A 1092 -86.13 -14.23 -49.66
CA GLN A 1092 -86.92 -15.46 -49.68
C GLN A 1092 -86.24 -16.57 -50.51
N ARG A 1093 -85.64 -16.23 -51.65
CA ARG A 1093 -84.89 -17.21 -52.46
C ARG A 1093 -83.67 -17.76 -51.74
N LEU A 1094 -82.93 -16.90 -51.04
CA LEU A 1094 -81.77 -17.33 -50.24
C LEU A 1094 -82.19 -18.27 -49.11
N CYS A 1095 -83.20 -17.90 -48.33
CA CYS A 1095 -83.69 -18.72 -47.23
C CYS A 1095 -84.16 -20.10 -47.72
N ASN A 1096 -84.94 -20.16 -48.80
CA ASN A 1096 -85.42 -21.43 -49.36
C ASN A 1096 -84.28 -22.34 -49.86
N GLY A 1097 -83.23 -21.75 -50.45
CA GLY A 1097 -82.06 -22.49 -50.93
C GLY A 1097 -81.22 -23.04 -49.77
N LEU A 1098 -81.10 -22.27 -48.68
CA LEU A 1098 -80.37 -22.65 -47.48
C LEU A 1098 -81.10 -23.68 -46.61
N GLU A 1099 -82.43 -23.61 -46.52
CA GLU A 1099 -83.23 -24.63 -45.84
C GLU A 1099 -83.02 -26.01 -46.47
N GLN A 1100 -83.05 -26.09 -47.81
CA GLN A 1100 -82.75 -27.33 -48.54
C GLN A 1100 -81.31 -27.81 -48.30
N ALA A 1101 -80.34 -26.88 -48.25
CA ALA A 1101 -78.96 -27.21 -47.97
C ALA A 1101 -78.79 -27.80 -46.55
N VAL A 1102 -79.45 -27.23 -45.55
CA VAL A 1102 -79.39 -27.70 -44.17
C VAL A 1102 -80.07 -29.06 -43.99
N GLU A 1103 -81.23 -29.28 -44.63
CA GLU A 1103 -81.88 -30.60 -44.62
C GLU A 1103 -80.98 -31.70 -45.19
N SER A 1104 -80.26 -31.40 -46.27
CA SER A 1104 -79.27 -32.30 -46.87
C SER A 1104 -78.05 -32.50 -45.98
N TYR A 1105 -77.50 -31.40 -45.45
CA TYR A 1105 -76.38 -31.43 -44.52
C TYR A 1105 -76.65 -32.26 -43.27
N HIS A 1106 -77.87 -32.22 -42.72
CA HIS A 1106 -78.28 -33.07 -41.61
C HIS A 1106 -78.10 -34.56 -41.91
N ARG A 1107 -78.57 -35.02 -43.08
CA ARG A 1107 -78.47 -36.42 -43.50
C ARG A 1107 -77.01 -36.82 -43.77
N VAL A 1108 -76.24 -35.91 -44.38
CA VAL A 1108 -74.79 -36.09 -44.58
C VAL A 1108 -74.06 -36.22 -43.24
N SER A 1109 -74.36 -35.34 -42.28
CA SER A 1109 -73.72 -35.35 -40.95
C SER A 1109 -74.04 -36.61 -40.15
N GLU A 1110 -75.29 -37.09 -40.20
CA GLU A 1110 -75.67 -38.37 -39.59
C GLU A 1110 -74.91 -39.55 -40.20
N TRP A 1111 -74.76 -39.57 -41.53
CA TRP A 1111 -73.96 -40.59 -42.21
C TRP A 1111 -72.49 -40.51 -41.82
N MET A 1112 -71.92 -39.30 -41.78
CA MET A 1112 -70.52 -39.09 -41.41
C MET A 1112 -70.25 -39.56 -39.98
N GLU A 1113 -71.12 -39.23 -39.02
CA GLU A 1113 -70.94 -39.63 -37.63
C GLU A 1113 -71.05 -41.15 -37.44
N ALA A 1114 -71.93 -41.81 -38.20
CA ALA A 1114 -72.05 -43.27 -38.18
C ALA A 1114 -70.80 -43.99 -38.76
N HIS A 1115 -70.05 -43.34 -39.66
CA HIS A 1115 -68.93 -43.96 -40.38
C HIS A 1115 -67.56 -43.36 -40.06
N ARG A 1116 -67.48 -42.38 -39.15
CA ARG A 1116 -66.24 -41.67 -38.74
C ARG A 1116 -65.15 -42.61 -38.22
N GLN A 1117 -65.53 -43.70 -37.55
CA GLN A 1117 -64.61 -44.71 -37.01
C GLN A 1117 -64.38 -45.91 -37.94
N ASP A 1118 -65.02 -45.93 -39.11
CA ASP A 1118 -64.82 -47.01 -40.08
C ASP A 1118 -63.43 -46.89 -40.72
N ARG A 1119 -62.69 -48.01 -40.78
CA ARG A 1119 -61.31 -48.05 -41.26
C ARG A 1119 -61.16 -47.63 -42.73
N HIS A 1120 -62.19 -47.85 -43.54
CA HIS A 1120 -62.16 -47.61 -44.98
C HIS A 1120 -62.97 -46.37 -45.36
N LEU A 1121 -64.12 -46.14 -44.73
CA LEU A 1121 -64.95 -44.96 -44.99
C LEU A 1121 -64.48 -43.72 -44.23
N GLY A 1122 -63.63 -43.87 -43.21
CA GLY A 1122 -63.08 -42.75 -42.43
C GLY A 1122 -62.32 -41.73 -43.28
N GLU A 1123 -61.62 -42.15 -44.34
CA GLU A 1123 -60.94 -41.21 -45.24
C GLU A 1123 -61.92 -40.42 -46.13
N VAL A 1124 -63.10 -40.98 -46.43
CA VAL A 1124 -64.17 -40.24 -47.10
C VAL A 1124 -64.77 -39.22 -46.13
N VAL A 1125 -64.96 -39.60 -44.87
CA VAL A 1125 -65.42 -38.67 -43.82
C VAL A 1125 -64.45 -37.51 -43.65
N GLN A 1126 -63.13 -37.75 -43.67
CA GLN A 1126 -62.14 -36.68 -43.58
C GLN A 1126 -62.20 -35.71 -44.78
N ASP A 1127 -62.27 -36.23 -46.00
CA ASP A 1127 -62.43 -35.39 -47.21
C ASP A 1127 -63.72 -34.57 -47.18
N LEU A 1128 -64.81 -35.15 -46.67
CA LEU A 1128 -66.09 -34.45 -46.48
C LEU A 1128 -66.02 -33.41 -45.37
N ASP A 1129 -65.32 -33.67 -44.25
CA ASP A 1129 -65.11 -32.68 -43.19
C ASP A 1129 -64.40 -31.43 -43.75
N GLU A 1130 -63.40 -31.61 -44.63
CA GLU A 1130 -62.70 -30.49 -45.29
C GLU A 1130 -63.59 -29.74 -46.29
N GLU A 1131 -64.32 -30.45 -47.15
CA GLU A 1131 -65.27 -29.88 -48.12
C GLU A 1131 -66.38 -29.08 -47.41
N ILE A 1132 -66.96 -29.65 -46.35
CA ILE A 1132 -67.99 -29.01 -45.54
C ILE A 1132 -67.44 -27.81 -44.78
N SER A 1133 -66.22 -27.89 -44.24
CA SER A 1133 -65.57 -26.76 -43.56
C SER A 1133 -65.37 -25.58 -44.50
N TRP A 1134 -65.04 -25.83 -45.77
CA TRP A 1134 -65.00 -24.78 -46.79
C TRP A 1134 -66.41 -24.26 -47.12
N LEU A 1135 -67.41 -25.13 -47.32
CA LEU A 1135 -68.78 -24.71 -47.63
C LEU A 1135 -69.43 -23.91 -46.48
N TRP A 1136 -69.11 -24.20 -45.22
CA TRP A 1136 -69.62 -23.46 -44.06
C TRP A 1136 -68.58 -22.54 -43.40
N ARG A 1137 -67.54 -22.14 -44.14
CA ARG A 1137 -66.48 -21.24 -43.66
C ARG A 1137 -67.02 -19.91 -43.13
N GLU A 1138 -66.17 -19.21 -42.40
CA GLU A 1138 -66.49 -17.85 -41.95
C GLU A 1138 -66.82 -16.93 -43.15
N GLY A 1139 -67.93 -16.20 -43.05
CA GLY A 1139 -68.41 -15.32 -44.10
C GLY A 1139 -68.95 -16.03 -45.36
N PHE A 1140 -69.22 -17.35 -45.34
CA PHE A 1140 -69.65 -18.12 -46.52
C PHE A 1140 -70.84 -17.48 -47.26
N VAL A 1141 -71.80 -16.87 -46.55
CA VAL A 1141 -72.97 -16.18 -47.13
C VAL A 1141 -72.54 -15.10 -48.12
N TRP A 1142 -71.53 -14.31 -47.76
CA TRP A 1142 -71.03 -13.22 -48.59
C TRP A 1142 -70.05 -13.73 -49.66
N LYS A 1143 -69.09 -14.59 -49.26
CA LYS A 1143 -68.07 -15.18 -50.15
C LYS A 1143 -68.67 -16.07 -51.24
N ALA A 1144 -69.86 -16.66 -51.04
CA ALA A 1144 -70.61 -17.37 -52.09
C ALA A 1144 -71.35 -16.42 -53.03
N GLY A 1145 -71.84 -15.29 -52.50
CA GLY A 1145 -72.67 -14.33 -53.21
C GLY A 1145 -74.08 -14.85 -53.50
N PHE A 1146 -74.94 -13.93 -53.92
CA PHE A 1146 -76.38 -14.20 -54.03
C PHE A 1146 -76.72 -15.38 -54.96
N THR A 1147 -76.09 -15.44 -56.13
CA THR A 1147 -76.41 -16.45 -57.16
C THR A 1147 -76.12 -17.86 -56.68
N ARG A 1148 -74.91 -18.11 -56.14
CA ARG A 1148 -74.50 -19.44 -55.69
C ARG A 1148 -75.23 -19.82 -54.40
N LEU A 1149 -75.41 -18.88 -53.47
CA LEU A 1149 -76.10 -19.13 -52.21
C LEU A 1149 -77.60 -19.47 -52.41
N SER A 1150 -78.25 -18.87 -53.42
CA SER A 1150 -79.64 -19.23 -53.79
C SER A 1150 -79.81 -20.70 -54.20
N ARG A 1151 -78.73 -21.37 -54.59
CA ARG A 1151 -78.70 -22.77 -55.03
C ARG A 1151 -77.75 -23.62 -54.21
N TYR A 1152 -77.41 -23.18 -53.01
CA TYR A 1152 -76.36 -23.80 -52.19
C TYR A 1152 -76.61 -25.27 -51.90
N TYR A 1153 -77.87 -25.67 -51.81
CA TYR A 1153 -78.32 -27.05 -51.64
C TYR A 1153 -77.73 -28.03 -52.66
N ARG A 1154 -77.32 -27.57 -53.85
CA ARG A 1154 -76.75 -28.43 -54.90
C ARG A 1154 -75.45 -29.12 -54.47
N TYR A 1155 -74.62 -28.44 -53.65
CA TYR A 1155 -73.35 -28.99 -53.21
C TYR A 1155 -73.59 -30.10 -52.19
N PHE A 1156 -74.49 -29.86 -51.23
CA PHE A 1156 -74.91 -30.85 -50.25
C PHE A 1156 -75.67 -32.03 -50.87
N HIS A 1157 -76.58 -31.80 -51.81
CA HIS A 1157 -77.21 -32.88 -52.60
C HIS A 1157 -76.17 -33.66 -53.42
N GLY A 1158 -75.10 -33.00 -53.88
CA GLY A 1158 -73.97 -33.65 -54.52
C GLY A 1158 -73.24 -34.61 -53.58
N ILE A 1159 -73.01 -34.16 -52.34
CA ILE A 1159 -72.46 -35.02 -51.29
C ILE A 1159 -73.41 -36.20 -51.02
N GLU A 1160 -74.71 -35.97 -50.87
CA GLU A 1160 -75.69 -37.07 -50.69
C GLU A 1160 -75.69 -38.07 -51.85
N GLU A 1161 -75.56 -37.60 -53.09
CA GLU A 1161 -75.45 -38.49 -54.25
C GLU A 1161 -74.14 -39.31 -54.20
N ARG A 1162 -73.03 -38.71 -53.76
CA ARG A 1162 -71.76 -39.43 -53.51
C ARG A 1162 -71.98 -40.52 -52.46
N LEU A 1163 -72.61 -40.19 -51.33
CA LEU A 1163 -72.90 -41.13 -50.25
C LEU A 1163 -73.78 -42.30 -50.71
N SER A 1164 -74.86 -42.02 -51.45
CA SER A 1164 -75.73 -43.05 -52.01
C SER A 1164 -75.01 -43.96 -53.02
N ARG A 1165 -74.04 -43.42 -53.77
CA ARG A 1165 -73.21 -44.20 -54.68
C ARG A 1165 -72.21 -45.09 -53.94
N LEU A 1166 -71.70 -44.66 -52.79
CA LEU A 1166 -70.81 -45.48 -51.94
C LEU A 1166 -71.52 -46.73 -51.40
N GLU A 1167 -72.83 -46.66 -51.15
CA GLU A 1167 -73.62 -47.85 -50.78
C GLU A 1167 -73.76 -48.87 -51.91
N SER A 1168 -73.64 -48.43 -53.17
CA SER A 1168 -73.94 -49.25 -54.36
C SER A 1168 -72.72 -49.54 -55.26
N GLN A 1169 -71.55 -48.95 -55.00
CA GLN A 1169 -70.34 -49.10 -55.80
C GLN A 1169 -69.10 -49.41 -54.94
N PRO A 1170 -68.07 -50.10 -55.49
CA PRO A 1170 -66.83 -50.34 -54.75
C PRO A 1170 -66.10 -49.03 -54.41
N LEU A 1171 -65.61 -48.94 -53.17
CA LEU A 1171 -64.89 -47.77 -52.64
C LEU A 1171 -63.74 -47.28 -53.52
N VAL A 1172 -63.01 -48.20 -54.17
CA VAL A 1172 -61.88 -47.90 -55.07
C VAL A 1172 -62.26 -46.90 -56.18
N ARG A 1173 -63.51 -46.91 -56.67
CA ARG A 1173 -63.97 -45.95 -57.69
C ARG A 1173 -64.15 -44.53 -57.13
N ASP A 1174 -64.47 -44.41 -55.85
CA ASP A 1174 -64.52 -43.12 -55.17
C ASP A 1174 -63.09 -42.60 -54.92
N GLU A 1175 -62.19 -43.46 -54.45
CA GLU A 1175 -60.77 -43.15 -54.25
C GLU A 1175 -60.10 -42.66 -55.55
N GLU A 1176 -60.33 -43.32 -56.69
CA GLU A 1176 -59.80 -42.89 -58.00
C GLU A 1176 -60.26 -41.48 -58.39
N LYS A 1177 -61.48 -41.10 -58.03
CA LYS A 1177 -62.03 -39.76 -58.30
C LYS A 1177 -61.49 -38.73 -57.32
N ARG A 1178 -61.41 -39.09 -56.03
CA ARG A 1178 -60.83 -38.26 -54.97
C ARG A 1178 -59.39 -37.90 -55.27
N ASN A 1179 -58.58 -38.87 -55.70
CA ASN A 1179 -57.15 -38.66 -56.02
C ASN A 1179 -56.89 -37.70 -57.19
N ARG A 1180 -57.92 -37.37 -58.00
CA ARG A 1180 -57.83 -36.33 -59.03
C ARG A 1180 -58.10 -34.93 -58.51
N VAL A 1181 -58.89 -34.81 -57.45
CA VAL A 1181 -59.27 -33.53 -56.85
C VAL A 1181 -58.27 -33.15 -55.74
N LEU A 1182 -57.83 -34.13 -54.95
CA LEU A 1182 -57.04 -33.93 -53.73
C LEU A 1182 -55.74 -33.12 -53.94
N PRO A 1183 -54.89 -33.37 -54.95
CA PRO A 1183 -53.66 -32.59 -55.13
C PRO A 1183 -53.91 -31.11 -55.45
N LEU A 1184 -55.03 -30.83 -56.14
CA LEU A 1184 -55.44 -29.46 -56.46
C LEU A 1184 -56.02 -28.77 -55.22
N TRP A 1185 -56.77 -29.52 -54.43
CA TRP A 1185 -57.31 -29.09 -53.15
C TRP A 1185 -56.20 -28.75 -52.16
N GLU A 1186 -55.21 -29.62 -51.96
CA GLU A 1186 -54.08 -29.42 -51.04
C GLU A 1186 -53.24 -28.17 -51.40
N ARG A 1187 -52.95 -27.98 -52.69
CA ARG A 1187 -52.22 -26.79 -53.17
C ARG A 1187 -53.00 -25.50 -52.96
N TRP A 1188 -54.30 -25.56 -53.18
CA TRP A 1188 -55.16 -24.40 -53.01
C TRP A 1188 -55.41 -24.10 -51.53
N ILE A 1189 -55.68 -25.11 -50.70
CA ILE A 1189 -55.98 -24.92 -49.28
C ILE A 1189 -54.78 -24.35 -48.52
N ALA A 1190 -53.54 -24.75 -48.85
CA ALA A 1190 -52.34 -24.18 -48.25
C ALA A 1190 -52.29 -22.64 -48.44
N ARG A 1191 -52.53 -22.18 -49.67
CA ARG A 1191 -52.58 -20.74 -49.99
C ARG A 1191 -53.79 -20.03 -49.39
N TRP A 1192 -54.93 -20.71 -49.38
CA TRP A 1192 -56.14 -20.21 -48.74
C TRP A 1192 -55.93 -19.99 -47.25
N THR A 1193 -55.28 -20.93 -46.55
CA THR A 1193 -54.98 -20.82 -45.12
C THR A 1193 -53.98 -19.71 -44.83
N GLU A 1194 -53.01 -19.49 -45.71
CA GLU A 1194 -52.07 -18.36 -45.61
C GLU A 1194 -52.73 -17.00 -45.84
N CYS A 1195 -53.65 -16.91 -46.80
CA CYS A 1195 -54.25 -15.64 -47.24
C CYS A 1195 -55.76 -15.79 -47.57
N PRO A 1196 -56.64 -15.99 -46.57
CA PRO A 1196 -58.07 -16.25 -46.79
C PRO A 1196 -58.87 -15.04 -47.33
N GLU A 1197 -58.28 -13.85 -47.30
CA GLU A 1197 -58.90 -12.63 -47.83
C GLU A 1197 -58.53 -12.35 -49.30
N ALA A 1198 -57.61 -13.11 -49.88
CA ALA A 1198 -57.25 -12.98 -51.29
C ALA A 1198 -58.42 -13.45 -52.19
N VAL A 1199 -59.16 -12.49 -52.75
CA VAL A 1199 -60.38 -12.71 -53.56
C VAL A 1199 -60.14 -13.67 -54.72
N ARG A 1200 -58.98 -13.59 -55.35
CA ARG A 1200 -58.55 -14.48 -56.45
C ARG A 1200 -58.53 -15.97 -56.08
N LEU A 1201 -58.36 -16.31 -54.80
CA LEU A 1201 -58.41 -17.69 -54.32
C LEU A 1201 -59.85 -18.21 -54.15
N TRP A 1202 -60.84 -17.32 -54.00
CA TRP A 1202 -62.23 -17.71 -53.73
C TRP A 1202 -62.84 -18.42 -54.95
N GLU A 1203 -62.59 -17.88 -56.13
CA GLU A 1203 -63.08 -18.43 -57.40
C GLU A 1203 -62.48 -19.82 -57.67
N VAL A 1204 -61.22 -20.05 -57.29
CA VAL A 1204 -60.55 -21.36 -57.41
C VAL A 1204 -61.22 -22.41 -56.51
N GLY A 1205 -61.58 -22.03 -55.28
CA GLY A 1205 -62.35 -22.90 -54.39
C GLY A 1205 -63.69 -23.32 -55.01
N TRP A 1206 -64.42 -22.39 -55.64
CA TRP A 1206 -65.67 -22.72 -56.34
C TRP A 1206 -65.45 -23.61 -57.59
N MET A 1207 -64.35 -23.41 -58.32
CA MET A 1207 -63.97 -24.29 -59.42
C MET A 1207 -63.72 -25.74 -58.96
N LEU A 1208 -63.17 -25.92 -57.75
CA LEU A 1208 -62.98 -27.23 -57.13
C LEU A 1208 -64.31 -27.88 -56.77
N GLU A 1209 -65.27 -27.14 -56.20
CA GLU A 1209 -66.63 -27.65 -55.93
C GLU A 1209 -67.36 -28.12 -57.20
N GLU A 1210 -67.22 -27.37 -58.30
CA GLU A 1210 -67.78 -27.76 -59.60
C GLU A 1210 -67.12 -29.01 -60.19
N LEU A 1211 -65.83 -29.20 -59.92
CA LEU A 1211 -65.11 -30.43 -60.23
C LEU A 1211 -65.60 -31.59 -59.36
N ARG A 1212 -65.82 -31.38 -58.06
CA ARG A 1212 -66.38 -32.39 -57.14
C ARG A 1212 -67.75 -32.86 -57.62
N LEU A 1213 -68.66 -31.94 -57.96
CA LEU A 1213 -69.96 -32.31 -58.55
C LEU A 1213 -69.80 -33.09 -59.86
N ALA A 1214 -68.85 -32.72 -60.73
CA ALA A 1214 -68.59 -33.45 -61.97
C ALA A 1214 -68.12 -34.89 -61.75
N GLN A 1215 -67.30 -35.13 -60.72
CA GLN A 1215 -66.74 -36.46 -60.44
C GLN A 1215 -67.73 -37.34 -59.66
N PHE A 1216 -68.33 -36.79 -58.60
CA PHE A 1216 -69.08 -37.56 -57.63
C PHE A 1216 -70.59 -37.58 -57.89
N ALA A 1217 -71.15 -36.48 -58.40
CA ALA A 1217 -72.59 -36.28 -58.51
C ALA A 1217 -73.03 -35.73 -59.89
N PRO A 1218 -72.82 -36.49 -60.99
CA PRO A 1218 -73.09 -36.02 -62.35
C PRO A 1218 -74.57 -35.77 -62.63
N SER A 1219 -75.49 -36.20 -61.75
CA SER A 1219 -76.92 -35.89 -61.88
C SER A 1219 -77.25 -34.46 -61.42
N GLN A 1220 -76.41 -33.85 -60.59
CA GLN A 1220 -76.57 -32.48 -60.14
C GLN A 1220 -76.21 -31.48 -61.26
N PRO A 1221 -76.98 -30.40 -61.43
CA PRO A 1221 -76.65 -29.35 -62.39
C PRO A 1221 -75.34 -28.66 -62.02
N ARG A 1222 -74.51 -28.37 -63.03
CA ARG A 1222 -73.24 -27.63 -62.90
C ARG A 1222 -73.37 -26.22 -63.44
N GLU A 1223 -72.82 -25.22 -62.75
CA GLU A 1223 -72.84 -23.82 -63.21
C GLU A 1223 -71.71 -23.50 -64.18
N MET A 1224 -70.58 -24.23 -64.07
CA MET A 1224 -69.46 -24.08 -64.99
C MET A 1224 -68.83 -25.41 -65.36
N ARG A 1225 -68.22 -25.45 -66.55
CA ARG A 1225 -67.39 -26.59 -66.99
C ARG A 1225 -65.94 -26.32 -66.58
N VAL A 1226 -65.45 -27.14 -65.67
CA VAL A 1226 -64.07 -27.08 -65.15
C VAL A 1226 -63.38 -28.43 -65.36
N SER A 1227 -62.08 -28.38 -65.60
CA SER A 1227 -61.19 -29.54 -65.71
C SER A 1227 -59.96 -29.36 -64.81
N GLU A 1228 -59.31 -30.46 -64.46
CA GLU A 1228 -58.09 -30.48 -63.63
C GLU A 1228 -57.03 -29.51 -64.16
N LYS A 1229 -56.68 -29.61 -65.45
CA LYS A 1229 -55.71 -28.72 -66.12
C LYS A 1229 -56.05 -27.23 -66.02
N ARG A 1230 -57.34 -26.89 -66.00
CA ARG A 1230 -57.75 -25.48 -65.90
C ARG A 1230 -57.48 -24.94 -64.50
N ILE A 1231 -57.73 -25.74 -63.47
CA ILE A 1231 -57.43 -25.37 -62.07
C ILE A 1231 -55.92 -25.30 -61.86
N GLU A 1232 -55.15 -26.26 -62.37
CA GLU A 1232 -53.67 -26.23 -62.30
C GLU A 1232 -53.09 -24.95 -62.89
N LYS A 1233 -53.54 -24.56 -64.09
CA LYS A 1233 -53.06 -23.35 -64.76
C LYS A 1233 -53.34 -22.10 -63.92
N VAL A 1234 -54.55 -21.98 -63.37
CA VAL A 1234 -54.90 -20.84 -62.52
C VAL A 1234 -54.08 -20.84 -61.23
N LEU A 1235 -53.86 -22.01 -60.60
CA LEU A 1235 -52.98 -22.11 -59.43
C LEU A 1235 -51.51 -21.78 -59.75
N GLU A 1236 -51.02 -22.07 -60.96
CA GLU A 1236 -49.68 -21.68 -61.39
C GLU A 1236 -49.55 -20.18 -61.67
N GLU A 1237 -50.59 -19.56 -62.22
CA GLU A 1237 -50.68 -18.11 -62.46
C GLU A 1237 -50.76 -17.30 -61.14
N LEU A 1238 -51.19 -17.94 -60.06
CA LEU A 1238 -51.27 -17.37 -58.71
C LEU A 1238 -49.97 -17.49 -57.89
N LYS A 1239 -48.83 -17.76 -58.53
CA LYS A 1239 -47.52 -17.87 -57.88
C LYS A 1239 -47.04 -16.56 -57.28
#